data_AF-A0A535W8G4-F1
#
_entry.id   AF-A0A535W8G4-F1
#
_cell.length_a   1.000
_cell.length_b   1.000
_cell.length_c   1.000
_cell.angle_alpha   90.00
_cell.angle_beta   90.00
_cell.angle_gamma   90.00
#
_symmetry.space_group_name_H-M   'P 1'
#
loop_
_entity.id
_entity.type
_entity.pdbx_description
1 polymer ?
#
loop_
_entity_poly.entity_id
_entity_poly.type
_entity_poly.pdbx_seq_one_letter_code
_entity_poly.pdbx_strand_id
1 'polypeptide(L)'
;MLFKYGSGTGTNLSPLRSSRELLAGGGTASGPVSFMKGFDAFAGVIKSGGKTRRAAKMVILNADHPDIVEFINCKVDEERKAWTLIEGGYDPSFNGPAYSSIFFQNSNNSVRVKDDFMKAVEEDAEWHTFAITTGQIMDTYKARDLIRMMADAAWACGDPGLQYDTTVNQWHTSPNTDRINASNPCSEYMFLDNTSCNLASINLMKFLDERGEFDVESYREACRILITAQEILVDNASYPTEAITQNSKDFRPLGLGYANLGALLMASGLPYDSDAGRDVAAALTAVMTGEAYAQSARIAQKKGPFSGFAVNREPMLRVMDQHRSSVDHINPAHVPLPLLSAARDAWDKACQLGDLYGYRNAQATVIAPTGTIGFMMDCDTTGIEPDIALVKYKKLVGGGMLKIVNQTVPIALRRIGYPEAQVSEILQYIDENDTIEGAPHLRADDLAVFDCAFKPAKGSRTIHYMGHVKMMAAAQPFISGAISKTVNMPELATPEDIMEVYLEGWRMGLKAIAIYRDGSKRSQPLNTALDSTKGAAAAAARETAVPAEPARAVRRKLPDERRAITHKFDIQGHEGYITVGIYEDGTPGEIFLVMSKEGSTISGLMDAFATSISLALQYGVPLEVLVKKFAHTRFEPSGFTKNPEIPIAKSITDYIFRWLASKFLDGSQQEAIGIVRREPVVEIEASPTSAPTPVKPSSVSTSPIKISFQGQEDAPACSDCGSIMIRNGTCYKCLNCGSTSGCS
;
A
#
# COMPACT_ATOMS: atom_id res chain seq x y z
N MET A 1 -18.75 -9.05 -2.61
CA MET A 1 -18.20 -9.66 -3.85
C MET A 1 -16.94 -8.96 -4.33
N LEU A 2 -16.97 -7.66 -4.66
CA LEU A 2 -15.81 -6.92 -5.19
C LEU A 2 -14.55 -7.02 -4.30
N PHE A 3 -14.69 -6.77 -2.99
CA PHE A 3 -13.57 -6.82 -2.05
C PHE A 3 -12.97 -8.21 -1.80
N LYS A 4 -13.66 -9.30 -2.19
CA LYS A 4 -13.18 -10.67 -1.93
C LYS A 4 -11.82 -10.93 -2.59
N TYR A 5 -11.58 -10.33 -3.76
CA TYR A 5 -10.41 -10.64 -4.60
C TYR A 5 -9.32 -9.56 -4.61
N GLY A 6 -9.35 -8.58 -3.70
CA GLY A 6 -8.30 -7.55 -3.63
C GLY A 6 -8.63 -6.21 -4.28
N SER A 7 -9.82 -6.06 -4.88
CA SER A 7 -10.20 -4.85 -5.64
C SER A 7 -10.64 -3.71 -4.73
N GLY A 8 -10.24 -2.48 -5.06
CA GLY A 8 -10.84 -1.26 -4.52
C GLY A 8 -12.00 -0.79 -5.40
N THR A 9 -12.96 -0.04 -4.84
CA THR A 9 -14.17 0.38 -5.56
C THR A 9 -14.48 1.84 -5.31
N GLY A 10 -15.08 2.54 -6.27
CA GLY A 10 -15.63 3.86 -6.01
C GLY A 10 -17.06 4.00 -6.47
N THR A 11 -17.81 4.84 -5.78
CA THR A 11 -19.26 4.99 -6.03
C THR A 11 -19.69 6.41 -5.75
N ASN A 12 -20.42 6.99 -6.71
CA ASN A 12 -21.14 8.23 -6.51
C ASN A 12 -22.55 7.91 -5.97
N LEU A 13 -22.86 8.41 -4.77
CA LEU A 13 -24.11 8.13 -4.09
C LEU A 13 -25.19 9.20 -4.33
N SER A 14 -24.90 10.20 -5.16
CA SER A 14 -25.85 11.28 -5.48
C SER A 14 -27.17 10.82 -6.12
N PRO A 15 -27.26 9.65 -6.80
CA PRO A 15 -28.55 9.13 -7.23
C PRO A 15 -29.44 8.60 -6.09
N LEU A 16 -28.91 8.40 -4.89
CA LEU A 16 -29.73 7.98 -3.74
C LEU A 16 -30.59 9.15 -3.26
N ARG A 17 -31.85 8.87 -2.98
CA ARG A 17 -32.79 9.84 -2.40
C ARG A 17 -32.23 10.43 -1.10
N SER A 18 -32.37 11.75 -0.92
CA SER A 18 -31.92 12.44 0.29
C SER A 18 -32.68 11.98 1.54
N SER A 19 -32.02 12.02 2.70
CA SER A 19 -32.61 11.76 4.02
C SER A 19 -33.77 12.69 4.37
N ARG A 20 -33.95 13.77 3.60
CA ARG A 20 -34.94 14.83 3.80
C ARG A 20 -36.12 14.73 2.85
N GLU A 21 -36.10 13.79 1.90
CA GLU A 21 -37.22 13.54 1.00
C GLU A 21 -38.18 12.49 1.58
N LEU A 22 -39.49 12.71 1.37
CA LEU A 22 -40.55 11.82 1.85
C LEU A 22 -40.60 10.49 1.08
N LEU A 23 -41.05 9.44 1.77
CA LEU A 23 -41.34 8.13 1.18
C LEU A 23 -42.84 7.95 0.94
N ALA A 24 -43.20 7.16 -0.08
CA ALA A 24 -44.60 6.91 -0.43
C ALA A 24 -45.40 6.23 0.72
N GLY A 25 -44.74 5.45 1.57
CA GLY A 25 -45.33 4.78 2.73
C GLY A 25 -45.32 5.61 4.03
N GLY A 26 -44.91 6.88 3.98
CA GLY A 26 -44.71 7.73 5.16
C GLY A 26 -43.27 7.74 5.68
N GLY A 27 -42.92 8.79 6.43
CA GLY A 27 -41.54 9.05 6.90
C GLY A 27 -40.62 9.63 5.82
N THR A 28 -39.33 9.78 6.15
CA THR A 28 -38.29 10.24 5.24
C THR A 28 -37.32 9.11 4.89
N ALA A 29 -36.59 9.25 3.78
CA ALA A 29 -35.55 8.28 3.45
C ALA A 29 -34.38 8.33 4.45
N SER A 30 -33.52 7.31 4.45
CA SER A 30 -32.33 7.30 5.31
C SER A 30 -31.17 8.16 4.77
N GLY A 31 -31.17 8.50 3.48
CA GLY A 31 -30.10 9.27 2.83
C GLY A 31 -28.80 8.49 2.59
N PRO A 32 -27.89 9.04 1.75
CA PRO A 32 -26.65 8.38 1.35
C PRO A 32 -25.69 8.19 2.52
N VAL A 33 -25.59 9.15 3.46
CA VAL A 33 -24.66 9.07 4.61
C VAL A 33 -24.99 7.89 5.53
N SER A 34 -26.27 7.56 5.69
CA SER A 34 -26.68 6.36 6.45
C SER A 34 -26.24 5.06 5.76
N PHE A 35 -26.46 4.94 4.45
CA PHE A 35 -25.98 3.79 3.68
C PHE A 35 -24.45 3.68 3.67
N MET A 36 -23.74 4.81 3.67
CA MET A 36 -22.28 4.83 3.77
C MET A 36 -21.77 4.13 5.03
N LYS A 37 -22.43 4.31 6.18
CA LYS A 37 -22.07 3.63 7.44
C LYS A 37 -22.17 2.11 7.30
N GLY A 38 -23.25 1.63 6.69
CA GLY A 38 -23.43 0.20 6.40
C GLY A 38 -22.31 -0.34 5.49
N PHE A 39 -22.04 0.35 4.38
CA PHE A 39 -20.99 -0.07 3.45
C PHE A 39 -19.57 0.02 4.04
N ASP A 40 -19.31 0.99 4.92
CA ASP A 40 -18.04 1.08 5.65
C ASP A 40 -17.86 -0.09 6.61
N ALA A 41 -18.90 -0.46 7.37
CA ALA A 41 -18.86 -1.65 8.22
C ALA A 41 -18.61 -2.92 7.41
N PHE A 42 -19.27 -3.07 6.25
CA PHE A 42 -19.02 -4.21 5.35
C PHE A 42 -17.58 -4.22 4.78
N ALA A 43 -17.00 -3.05 4.50
CA ALA A 43 -15.61 -2.95 4.07
C ALA A 43 -14.65 -3.35 5.21
N GLY A 44 -14.94 -2.93 6.45
CA GLY A 44 -14.13 -3.23 7.63
C GLY A 44 -14.08 -4.72 8.00
N VAL A 45 -15.17 -5.48 7.76
CA VAL A 45 -15.23 -6.93 8.08
C VAL A 45 -14.64 -7.83 6.98
N ILE A 46 -14.45 -7.32 5.76
CA ILE A 46 -13.91 -8.12 4.64
C ILE A 46 -12.40 -7.91 4.50
N LYS A 47 -11.62 -8.96 4.79
CA LYS A 47 -10.20 -9.02 4.47
C LYS A 47 -10.02 -9.36 2.98
N SER A 48 -9.34 -8.48 2.25
CA SER A 48 -9.27 -8.55 0.80
C SER A 48 -8.23 -9.58 0.34
N GLY A 49 -8.63 -10.52 -0.53
CA GLY A 49 -7.73 -11.50 -1.15
C GLY A 49 -7.06 -12.49 -0.18
N GLY A 50 -7.66 -12.75 0.99
CA GLY A 50 -7.08 -13.64 2.01
C GLY A 50 -5.81 -13.11 2.68
N LYS A 51 -5.46 -11.83 2.46
CA LYS A 51 -4.31 -11.15 3.05
C LYS A 51 -4.76 -10.19 4.16
N THR A 52 -3.80 -9.58 4.86
CA THR A 52 -4.03 -8.57 5.92
C THR A 52 -4.57 -7.22 5.42
N ARG A 53 -4.79 -7.03 4.10
CA ARG A 53 -5.23 -5.76 3.52
C ARG A 53 -6.74 -5.60 3.65
N ARG A 54 -7.19 -4.51 4.29
CA ARG A 54 -8.61 -4.14 4.39
C ARG A 54 -9.13 -3.62 3.04
N ALA A 55 -10.42 -3.76 2.81
CA ALA A 55 -11.08 -3.18 1.65
C ALA A 55 -10.94 -1.64 1.64
N ALA A 56 -10.78 -1.05 0.46
CA ALA A 56 -10.71 0.39 0.28
C ALA A 56 -11.81 0.85 -0.68
N LYS A 57 -12.53 1.91 -0.32
CA LYS A 57 -13.58 2.50 -1.13
C LYS A 57 -13.43 4.02 -1.30
N MET A 58 -13.82 4.53 -2.46
CA MET A 58 -14.13 5.94 -2.69
C MET A 58 -15.65 6.14 -2.55
N VAL A 59 -16.06 7.18 -1.86
CA VAL A 59 -17.45 7.63 -1.83
C VAL A 59 -17.53 9.07 -2.29
N ILE A 60 -18.43 9.31 -3.23
CA ILE A 60 -18.62 10.62 -3.84
C ILE A 60 -20.05 11.10 -3.63
N LEU A 61 -20.19 12.40 -3.34
CA LEU A 61 -21.47 13.09 -3.36
C LEU A 61 -21.32 14.40 -4.12
N ASN A 62 -22.29 14.74 -4.97
CA ASN A 62 -22.29 15.97 -5.74
C ASN A 62 -22.64 17.15 -4.82
N ALA A 63 -22.06 18.32 -5.09
CA ALA A 63 -22.29 19.53 -4.30
C ALA A 63 -23.74 20.05 -4.32
N ASP A 64 -24.55 19.61 -5.28
CA ASP A 64 -25.97 19.94 -5.43
C ASP A 64 -26.91 18.94 -4.72
N HIS A 65 -26.35 17.90 -4.07
CA HIS A 65 -27.14 16.94 -3.33
C HIS A 65 -27.63 17.53 -1.99
N PRO A 66 -28.88 17.31 -1.57
CA PRO A 66 -29.40 17.89 -0.32
C PRO A 66 -28.55 17.49 0.92
N ASP A 67 -28.09 16.25 1.00
CA ASP A 67 -27.32 15.80 2.19
C ASP A 67 -25.82 16.19 2.16
N ILE A 68 -25.44 17.18 1.34
CA ILE A 68 -24.04 17.58 1.16
C ILE A 68 -23.38 18.06 2.47
N VAL A 69 -24.09 18.82 3.30
CA VAL A 69 -23.56 19.32 4.58
C VAL A 69 -23.28 18.17 5.55
N GLU A 70 -24.17 17.17 5.62
CA GLU A 70 -23.96 15.97 6.45
C GLU A 70 -22.76 15.17 5.91
N PHE A 71 -22.65 15.02 4.59
CA PHE A 71 -21.55 14.30 3.94
C PHE A 71 -20.19 14.94 4.21
N ILE A 72 -20.09 16.28 4.13
CA ILE A 72 -18.84 17.02 4.40
C ILE A 72 -18.38 16.79 5.85
N ASN A 73 -19.30 16.88 6.82
CA ASN A 73 -18.94 16.84 8.23
C ASN A 73 -18.86 15.42 8.82
N CYS A 74 -19.31 14.39 8.11
CA CYS A 74 -19.46 13.06 8.70
C CYS A 74 -18.15 12.47 9.25
N LYS A 75 -17.00 12.70 8.58
CA LYS A 75 -15.70 12.24 9.08
C LYS A 75 -15.11 13.13 10.16
N VAL A 76 -15.42 14.44 10.16
CA VAL A 76 -15.01 15.37 11.22
C VAL A 76 -15.58 14.93 12.55
N ASP A 77 -16.87 14.59 12.58
CA ASP A 77 -17.52 14.14 13.81
C ASP A 77 -17.02 12.79 14.30
N GLU A 78 -16.70 11.85 13.40
CA GLU A 78 -16.06 10.58 13.78
C GLU A 78 -14.62 10.79 14.29
N GLU A 79 -13.84 11.69 13.69
CA GLU A 79 -12.49 12.01 14.16
C GLU A 79 -12.52 12.64 15.56
N ARG A 80 -13.49 13.54 15.84
CA ARG A 80 -13.72 14.07 17.19
C ARG A 80 -14.02 12.96 18.21
N LYS A 81 -14.81 11.94 17.83
CA LYS A 81 -15.06 10.77 18.69
C LYS A 81 -13.77 10.00 18.97
N ALA A 82 -12.95 9.74 17.94
CA ALA A 82 -11.65 9.09 18.13
C ALA A 82 -10.75 9.89 19.07
N TRP A 83 -10.72 11.22 18.96
CA TRP A 83 -9.91 12.05 19.87
C TRP A 83 -10.37 11.94 21.32
N THR A 84 -11.69 12.00 21.57
CA THR A 84 -12.26 11.79 22.91
C THR A 84 -11.91 10.40 23.46
N LEU A 85 -11.95 9.35 22.61
CA LEU A 85 -11.54 8.00 23.02
C LEU A 85 -10.04 7.94 23.36
N ILE A 86 -9.19 8.56 22.54
CA ILE A 86 -7.74 8.61 22.79
C ILE A 86 -7.45 9.35 24.11
N GLU A 87 -8.12 10.47 24.36
CA GLU A 87 -8.02 11.23 25.62
C GLU A 87 -8.54 10.44 26.82
N GLY A 88 -9.53 9.57 26.59
CA GLY A 88 -10.01 8.58 27.56
C GLY A 88 -9.06 7.38 27.78
N GLY A 89 -7.91 7.33 27.09
CA GLY A 89 -6.88 6.31 27.27
C GLY A 89 -6.97 5.09 26.33
N TYR A 90 -7.84 5.13 25.32
CA TYR A 90 -7.88 4.07 24.30
C TYR A 90 -6.65 4.16 23.37
N ASP A 91 -6.17 3.01 22.88
CA ASP A 91 -4.98 2.94 22.03
C ASP A 91 -5.16 3.78 20.74
N PRO A 92 -4.30 4.78 20.50
CA PRO A 92 -4.37 5.69 19.36
C PRO A 92 -3.84 5.07 18.06
N SER A 93 -3.34 3.83 18.08
CA SER A 93 -2.88 3.18 16.87
C SER A 93 -4.02 3.07 15.83
N PHE A 94 -3.69 3.13 14.54
CA PHE A 94 -4.69 3.09 13.47
C PHE A 94 -5.57 1.82 13.51
N ASN A 95 -5.03 0.71 14.04
CA ASN A 95 -5.78 -0.53 14.25
C ASN A 95 -6.30 -0.69 15.69
N GLY A 96 -6.08 0.30 16.54
CA GLY A 96 -6.46 0.31 17.95
C GLY A 96 -7.97 0.54 18.13
N PRO A 97 -8.48 0.37 19.36
CA PRO A 97 -9.90 0.49 19.67
C PRO A 97 -10.49 1.89 19.39
N ALA A 98 -9.69 2.95 19.47
CA ALA A 98 -10.17 4.31 19.20
C ALA A 98 -10.62 4.46 17.74
N TYR A 99 -9.76 4.09 16.79
CA TYR A 99 -10.07 4.19 15.36
C TYR A 99 -10.92 3.03 14.85
N SER A 100 -10.82 1.82 15.41
CA SER A 100 -11.62 0.67 14.95
C SER A 100 -13.09 0.70 15.36
N SER A 101 -13.49 1.60 16.27
CA SER A 101 -14.87 1.73 16.77
C SER A 101 -15.70 2.84 16.12
N ILE A 102 -15.07 3.70 15.31
CA ILE A 102 -15.74 4.80 14.61
C ILE A 102 -16.02 4.45 13.14
N PHE A 103 -16.90 5.21 12.51
CA PHE A 103 -17.27 4.99 11.11
C PHE A 103 -16.34 5.69 10.11
N PHE A 104 -16.50 5.31 8.84
CA PHE A 104 -15.89 5.92 7.65
C PHE A 104 -14.36 5.80 7.58
N GLN A 105 -13.79 4.81 8.26
CA GLN A 105 -12.34 4.55 8.26
C GLN A 105 -11.86 3.76 7.03
N ASN A 106 -12.77 3.09 6.34
CA ASN A 106 -12.46 2.30 5.15
C ASN A 106 -12.85 3.04 3.85
N SER A 107 -13.29 4.30 3.96
CA SER A 107 -13.65 5.15 2.83
C SER A 107 -12.84 6.45 2.76
N ASN A 108 -12.36 6.75 1.56
CA ASN A 108 -12.03 8.11 1.15
C ASN A 108 -13.32 8.78 0.68
N ASN A 109 -13.51 10.04 1.05
CA ASN A 109 -14.67 10.83 0.66
C ASN A 109 -14.23 11.93 -0.30
N SER A 110 -15.01 12.19 -1.34
CA SER A 110 -14.80 13.35 -2.21
C SER A 110 -16.13 14.03 -2.54
N VAL A 111 -16.12 15.36 -2.55
CA VAL A 111 -17.22 16.12 -3.12
C VAL A 111 -16.96 16.32 -4.60
N ARG A 112 -17.99 16.13 -5.42
CA ARG A 112 -17.91 16.33 -6.86
C ARG A 112 -18.59 17.63 -7.25
N VAL A 113 -17.84 18.51 -7.89
CA VAL A 113 -18.21 19.89 -8.20
C VAL A 113 -18.18 20.12 -9.70
N LYS A 114 -19.14 20.91 -10.21
CA LYS A 114 -19.18 21.40 -11.60
C LYS A 114 -18.54 22.79 -11.67
N ASP A 115 -18.16 23.21 -12.87
CA ASP A 115 -17.67 24.58 -13.11
C ASP A 115 -18.64 25.65 -12.61
N ASP A 116 -19.96 25.43 -12.72
CA ASP A 116 -20.95 26.40 -12.26
C ASP A 116 -20.90 26.60 -10.73
N PHE A 117 -20.60 25.55 -9.96
CA PHE A 117 -20.37 25.69 -8.51
C PHE A 117 -19.10 26.49 -8.25
N MET A 118 -18.01 26.18 -8.95
CA MET A 118 -16.74 26.86 -8.76
C MET A 118 -16.81 28.34 -9.14
N LYS A 119 -17.51 28.69 -10.24
CA LYS A 119 -17.81 30.08 -10.59
C LYS A 119 -18.66 30.76 -9.54
N ALA A 120 -19.69 30.09 -9.03
CA ALA A 120 -20.52 30.64 -7.95
C ALA A 120 -19.70 30.90 -6.67
N VAL A 121 -18.67 30.09 -6.38
CA VAL A 121 -17.71 30.36 -5.29
C VAL A 121 -16.93 31.65 -5.55
N GLU A 122 -16.38 31.84 -6.76
CA GLU A 122 -15.61 33.03 -7.10
C GLU A 122 -16.44 34.32 -7.07
N GLU A 123 -17.69 34.22 -7.51
CA GLU A 123 -18.64 35.32 -7.57
C GLU A 123 -19.38 35.56 -6.24
N ASP A 124 -19.11 34.75 -5.21
CA ASP A 124 -19.82 34.76 -3.92
C ASP A 124 -21.36 34.64 -4.09
N ALA A 125 -21.77 33.88 -5.10
CA ALA A 125 -23.16 33.66 -5.47
C ALA A 125 -23.84 32.57 -4.63
N GLU A 126 -25.17 32.48 -4.79
CA GLU A 126 -25.97 31.43 -4.17
C GLU A 126 -25.79 30.09 -4.90
N TRP A 127 -25.91 29.00 -4.14
CA TRP A 127 -25.93 27.63 -4.63
C TRP A 127 -27.12 26.89 -4.05
N HIS A 128 -27.83 26.15 -4.91
CA HIS A 128 -29.02 25.42 -4.52
C HIS A 128 -28.77 23.92 -4.49
N THR A 129 -29.40 23.24 -3.54
CA THR A 129 -29.50 21.77 -3.54
C THR A 129 -30.86 21.34 -4.09
N PHE A 130 -30.92 20.17 -4.72
CA PHE A 130 -32.13 19.71 -5.40
C PHE A 130 -32.59 18.35 -4.88
N ALA A 131 -33.88 18.22 -4.60
CA ALA A 131 -34.50 16.94 -4.30
C ALA A 131 -34.29 15.97 -5.47
N ILE A 132 -33.84 14.75 -5.20
CA ILE A 132 -33.48 13.78 -6.24
C ILE A 132 -34.72 13.31 -7.01
N THR A 133 -35.86 13.21 -6.34
CA THR A 133 -37.10 12.70 -6.95
C THR A 133 -37.93 13.75 -7.67
N THR A 134 -37.91 15.01 -7.22
CA THR A 134 -38.76 16.08 -7.76
C THR A 134 -37.99 17.18 -8.49
N GLY A 135 -36.67 17.27 -8.31
CA GLY A 135 -35.84 18.36 -8.83
C GLY A 135 -36.11 19.72 -8.21
N GLN A 136 -36.92 19.79 -7.15
CA GLN A 136 -37.21 21.05 -6.45
C GLN A 136 -36.04 21.48 -5.59
N ILE A 137 -35.86 22.80 -5.46
CA ILE A 137 -34.86 23.36 -4.55
C ILE A 137 -35.21 22.95 -3.12
N MET A 138 -34.22 22.41 -2.40
CA MET A 138 -34.33 21.99 -1.01
C MET A 138 -33.74 23.05 -0.08
N ASP A 139 -32.51 23.47 -0.32
CA ASP A 139 -31.88 24.59 0.39
C ASP A 139 -31.12 25.50 -0.55
N THR A 140 -30.78 26.66 -0.02
CA THR A 140 -29.92 27.66 -0.64
C THR A 140 -28.79 27.98 0.31
N TYR A 141 -27.56 27.95 -0.20
CA TYR A 141 -26.33 28.29 0.51
C TYR A 141 -25.59 29.38 -0.25
N LYS A 142 -24.66 30.08 0.42
CA LYS A 142 -23.58 30.72 -0.31
C LYS A 142 -22.60 29.65 -0.78
N ALA A 143 -22.25 29.65 -2.07
CA ALA A 143 -21.32 28.67 -2.62
C ALA A 143 -19.97 28.72 -1.88
N ARG A 144 -19.53 29.92 -1.53
CA ARG A 144 -18.30 30.17 -0.77
C ARG A 144 -18.32 29.56 0.63
N ASP A 145 -19.47 29.56 1.30
CA ASP A 145 -19.60 28.93 2.63
C ASP A 145 -19.52 27.40 2.52
N LEU A 146 -20.10 26.80 1.47
CA LEU A 146 -20.02 25.36 1.24
C LEU A 146 -18.59 24.89 0.97
N ILE A 147 -17.86 25.56 0.07
CA ILE A 147 -16.46 25.18 -0.19
C ILE A 147 -15.56 25.45 1.02
N ARG A 148 -15.84 26.50 1.79
CA ARG A 148 -15.13 26.76 3.05
C ARG A 148 -15.37 25.64 4.06
N MET A 149 -16.59 25.13 4.16
CA MET A 149 -16.92 23.98 5.00
C MET A 149 -16.17 22.71 4.54
N MET A 150 -16.03 22.49 3.23
CA MET A 150 -15.20 21.40 2.69
C MET A 150 -13.72 21.56 3.10
N ALA A 151 -13.22 22.79 3.06
CA ALA A 151 -11.85 23.10 3.46
C ALA A 151 -11.62 22.91 4.97
N ASP A 152 -12.55 23.38 5.81
CA ASP A 152 -12.54 23.18 7.26
C ASP A 152 -12.54 21.67 7.62
N ALA A 153 -13.35 20.88 6.92
CA ALA A 153 -13.40 19.43 7.13
C ALA A 153 -12.07 18.74 6.72
N ALA A 154 -11.53 19.09 5.55
CA ALA A 154 -10.26 18.55 5.08
C ALA A 154 -9.09 18.97 5.98
N TRP A 155 -9.12 20.19 6.52
CA TRP A 155 -8.16 20.66 7.52
C TRP A 155 -8.17 19.80 8.79
N ALA A 156 -9.37 19.39 9.22
CA ALA A 156 -9.60 18.64 10.45
C ALA A 156 -9.26 17.15 10.33
N CYS A 157 -9.50 16.52 9.17
CA CYS A 157 -9.38 15.06 9.04
C CYS A 157 -8.82 14.53 7.71
N GLY A 158 -8.47 15.41 6.76
CA GLY A 158 -7.97 15.06 5.42
C GLY A 158 -9.04 14.74 4.37
N ASP A 159 -10.32 14.84 4.73
CA ASP A 159 -11.47 14.59 3.85
C ASP A 159 -12.52 15.73 4.01
N PRO A 160 -13.31 16.03 2.97
CA PRO A 160 -13.35 15.40 1.67
C PRO A 160 -12.30 15.97 0.70
N GLY A 161 -11.84 15.15 -0.25
CA GLY A 161 -11.19 15.67 -1.46
C GLY A 161 -12.20 16.30 -2.44
N LEU A 162 -11.72 16.84 -3.55
CA LEU A 162 -12.57 17.36 -4.63
C LEU A 162 -12.38 16.59 -5.94
N GLN A 163 -13.48 16.43 -6.69
CA GLN A 163 -13.47 15.97 -8.09
C GLN A 163 -14.15 17.00 -8.98
N TYR A 164 -13.45 17.45 -10.03
CA TYR A 164 -13.92 18.49 -10.94
C TYR A 164 -14.66 17.84 -12.11
N ASP A 165 -15.97 17.70 -11.95
CA ASP A 165 -16.86 16.94 -12.81
C ASP A 165 -16.84 17.38 -14.27
N THR A 166 -16.81 18.70 -14.51
CA THR A 166 -16.75 19.25 -15.87
C THR A 166 -15.43 18.90 -16.53
N THR A 167 -14.30 19.15 -15.87
CA THR A 167 -12.96 18.79 -16.37
C THR A 167 -12.84 17.29 -16.64
N VAL A 168 -13.30 16.44 -15.71
CA VAL A 168 -13.27 14.97 -15.87
C VAL A 168 -14.00 14.55 -17.14
N ASN A 169 -15.21 15.10 -17.39
CA ASN A 169 -16.00 14.73 -18.56
C ASN A 169 -15.56 15.43 -19.86
N GLN A 170 -14.86 16.57 -19.78
CA GLN A 170 -14.26 17.23 -20.95
C GLN A 170 -13.18 16.37 -21.62
N TRP A 171 -12.38 15.68 -20.78
CA TRP A 171 -11.33 14.74 -21.21
C TRP A 171 -11.83 13.30 -21.39
N HIS A 172 -13.14 13.06 -21.35
CA HIS A 172 -13.71 11.74 -21.52
C HIS A 172 -13.64 11.29 -22.98
N THR A 173 -13.08 10.11 -23.22
CA THR A 173 -12.95 9.53 -24.56
C THR A 173 -14.21 8.83 -25.03
N SER A 174 -15.14 8.47 -24.13
CA SER A 174 -16.37 7.73 -24.45
C SER A 174 -17.70 8.38 -23.99
N PRO A 175 -17.90 9.71 -24.16
CA PRO A 175 -19.07 10.41 -23.62
C PRO A 175 -20.39 10.11 -24.35
N ASN A 176 -20.34 9.58 -25.58
CA ASN A 176 -21.55 9.19 -26.31
C ASN A 176 -22.11 7.84 -25.82
N THR A 177 -21.33 7.07 -25.06
CA THR A 177 -21.82 5.86 -24.38
C THR A 177 -22.48 6.22 -23.07
N ASP A 178 -21.74 6.82 -22.15
CA ASP A 178 -22.25 7.25 -20.85
C ASP A 178 -21.26 8.24 -20.20
N ARG A 179 -21.69 8.87 -19.11
CA ARG A 179 -20.93 9.82 -18.31
C ARG A 179 -19.96 9.11 -17.37
N ILE A 180 -18.85 9.77 -17.03
CA ILE A 180 -18.01 9.37 -15.90
C ILE A 180 -18.66 9.91 -14.62
N ASN A 181 -19.12 9.03 -13.72
CA ASN A 181 -19.81 9.43 -12.49
C ASN A 181 -18.93 9.37 -11.24
N ALA A 182 -17.89 8.54 -11.24
CA ALA A 182 -17.04 8.28 -10.09
C ALA A 182 -15.57 8.07 -10.46
N SER A 183 -14.71 8.10 -9.45
CA SER A 183 -13.34 7.59 -9.50
C SER A 183 -13.20 6.34 -8.65
N ASN A 184 -12.09 5.61 -8.78
CA ASN A 184 -11.68 4.57 -7.83
C ASN A 184 -11.15 5.17 -6.48
N PRO A 185 -10.77 4.35 -5.47
CA PRO A 185 -10.31 4.79 -4.15
C PRO A 185 -9.20 5.85 -4.12
N CYS A 186 -8.30 5.81 -5.10
CA CYS A 186 -7.12 6.67 -5.15
C CYS A 186 -7.25 7.83 -6.16
N SER A 187 -8.43 7.98 -6.77
CA SER A 187 -8.79 9.05 -7.71
C SER A 187 -7.99 9.10 -9.02
N GLU A 188 -7.22 8.07 -9.37
CA GLU A 188 -6.46 7.98 -10.63
C GLU A 188 -7.24 7.34 -11.78
N TYR A 189 -8.21 6.46 -11.46
CA TYR A 189 -9.04 5.81 -12.46
C TYR A 189 -10.42 6.46 -12.50
N MET A 190 -10.75 7.06 -13.65
CA MET A 190 -12.00 7.77 -13.88
C MET A 190 -12.53 7.39 -15.26
N PHE A 191 -13.49 6.46 -15.28
CA PHE A 191 -14.06 5.96 -16.52
C PHE A 191 -15.52 5.53 -16.31
N LEU A 192 -16.12 4.89 -17.31
CA LEU A 192 -17.53 4.46 -17.29
C LEU A 192 -17.86 3.57 -16.09
N ASP A 193 -19.10 3.62 -15.63
CA ASP A 193 -19.56 2.78 -14.54
C ASP A 193 -19.43 1.28 -14.87
N ASN A 194 -19.22 0.48 -13.82
CA ASN A 194 -18.98 -0.95 -13.94
C ASN A 194 -17.81 -1.29 -14.87
N THR A 195 -16.70 -0.55 -14.79
CA THR A 195 -15.45 -0.90 -15.49
C THR A 195 -14.33 -1.16 -14.49
N SER A 196 -13.26 -1.81 -14.96
CA SER A 196 -12.08 -2.07 -14.14
C SER A 196 -10.80 -1.92 -14.94
N CYS A 197 -9.74 -1.51 -14.28
CA CYS A 197 -8.49 -1.09 -14.91
C CYS A 197 -7.34 -2.05 -14.59
N ASN A 198 -6.54 -2.40 -15.60
CA ASN A 198 -5.26 -3.08 -15.41
C ASN A 198 -4.15 -2.03 -15.23
N LEU A 199 -3.51 -2.00 -14.05
CA LEU A 199 -2.49 -1.01 -13.72
C LEU A 199 -1.07 -1.52 -13.91
N ALA A 200 -0.18 -0.65 -14.38
CA ALA A 200 1.27 -0.87 -14.42
C ALA A 200 2.00 0.44 -14.15
N SER A 201 3.24 0.39 -13.66
CA SER A 201 4.04 1.59 -13.44
C SER A 201 5.50 1.36 -13.82
N ILE A 202 6.07 2.32 -14.55
CA ILE A 202 7.47 2.33 -14.96
C ILE A 202 8.32 3.03 -13.88
N ASN A 203 9.43 2.43 -13.45
CA ASN A 203 10.41 3.12 -12.61
C ASN A 203 11.29 4.02 -13.49
N LEU A 204 11.11 5.34 -13.39
CA LEU A 204 11.82 6.32 -14.21
C LEU A 204 13.34 6.33 -14.01
N MET A 205 13.82 5.98 -12.81
CA MET A 205 15.27 5.93 -12.52
C MET A 205 16.00 4.84 -13.31
N LYS A 206 15.29 3.85 -13.89
CA LYS A 206 15.91 2.82 -14.73
C LYS A 206 16.33 3.32 -16.12
N PHE A 207 15.91 4.52 -16.49
CA PHE A 207 16.24 5.17 -17.76
C PHE A 207 17.27 6.28 -17.58
N LEU A 208 17.80 6.48 -16.37
CA LEU A 208 18.90 7.40 -16.14
C LEU A 208 20.23 6.64 -16.30
N ASP A 209 21.07 7.07 -17.24
CA ASP A 209 22.37 6.45 -17.47
C ASP A 209 23.43 6.92 -16.44
N GLU A 210 24.64 6.36 -16.52
CA GLU A 210 25.74 6.70 -15.61
C GLU A 210 26.21 8.17 -15.74
N ARG A 211 25.86 8.85 -16.84
CA ARG A 211 26.16 10.27 -17.07
C ARG A 211 25.06 11.18 -16.50
N GLY A 212 23.94 10.62 -16.07
CA GLY A 212 22.76 11.36 -15.64
C GLY A 212 21.92 11.87 -16.81
N GLU A 213 22.05 11.25 -17.99
CA GLU A 213 21.19 11.52 -19.15
C GLU A 213 20.03 10.52 -19.21
N PHE A 214 18.86 10.99 -19.63
CA PHE A 214 17.66 10.15 -19.71
C PHE A 214 17.58 9.42 -21.06
N ASP A 215 17.53 8.09 -21.04
CA ASP A 215 17.36 7.23 -22.21
C ASP A 215 15.89 7.21 -22.65
N VAL A 216 15.57 8.18 -23.51
CA VAL A 216 14.24 8.37 -24.09
C VAL A 216 13.78 7.18 -24.92
N GLU A 217 14.67 6.54 -25.69
CA GLU A 217 14.28 5.46 -26.60
C GLU A 217 13.93 4.18 -25.85
N SER A 218 14.72 3.82 -24.84
CA SER A 218 14.36 2.71 -23.94
C SER A 218 13.05 2.99 -23.21
N TYR A 219 12.78 4.24 -22.81
CA TYR A 219 11.53 4.62 -22.16
C TYR A 219 10.32 4.43 -23.09
N ARG A 220 10.42 4.90 -24.35
CA ARG A 220 9.38 4.69 -25.36
C ARG A 220 9.09 3.21 -25.59
N GLU A 221 10.13 2.39 -25.68
CA GLU A 221 9.98 0.95 -25.87
C GLU A 221 9.31 0.27 -24.66
N ALA A 222 9.70 0.65 -23.45
CA ALA A 222 9.04 0.17 -22.22
C ALA A 222 7.55 0.49 -22.21
N CYS A 223 7.15 1.70 -22.63
CA CYS A 223 5.73 2.07 -22.77
C CYS A 223 4.99 1.16 -23.77
N ARG A 224 5.58 0.90 -24.94
CA ARG A 224 4.96 0.02 -25.96
C ARG A 224 4.81 -1.42 -25.48
N ILE A 225 5.83 -1.96 -24.81
CA ILE A 225 5.82 -3.32 -24.26
C ILE A 225 4.74 -3.44 -23.18
N LEU A 226 4.70 -2.50 -22.22
CA LEU A 226 3.74 -2.56 -21.13
C LEU A 226 2.30 -2.41 -21.59
N ILE A 227 2.02 -1.55 -22.56
CA ILE A 227 0.67 -1.42 -23.14
C ILE A 227 0.25 -2.70 -23.83
N THR A 228 1.15 -3.32 -24.59
CA THR A 228 0.87 -4.62 -25.22
C THR A 228 0.60 -5.69 -24.16
N ALA A 229 1.38 -5.74 -23.08
CA ALA A 229 1.19 -6.69 -21.99
C ALA A 229 -0.15 -6.45 -21.26
N GLN A 230 -0.45 -5.20 -20.88
CA GLN A 230 -1.70 -4.83 -20.21
C GLN A 230 -2.93 -5.13 -21.08
N GLU A 231 -2.84 -4.94 -22.39
CA GLU A 231 -3.92 -5.29 -23.31
C GLU A 231 -4.15 -6.81 -23.39
N ILE A 232 -3.08 -7.62 -23.39
CA ILE A 232 -3.22 -9.08 -23.30
C ILE A 232 -3.93 -9.49 -22.00
N LEU A 233 -3.71 -8.77 -20.90
CA LEU A 233 -4.35 -9.06 -19.62
C LEU A 233 -5.86 -8.85 -19.61
N VAL A 234 -6.42 -7.96 -20.46
CA VAL A 234 -7.87 -7.67 -20.47
C VAL A 234 -8.69 -8.93 -20.72
N ASP A 235 -8.29 -9.76 -21.69
CA ASP A 235 -9.04 -10.98 -22.02
C ASP A 235 -8.77 -12.14 -21.05
N ASN A 236 -7.65 -12.09 -20.32
CA ASN A 236 -7.24 -13.12 -19.34
C ASN A 236 -7.66 -12.78 -17.90
N ALA A 237 -8.14 -11.57 -17.64
CA ALA A 237 -8.61 -11.15 -16.34
C ALA A 237 -9.95 -11.81 -15.99
N SER A 238 -10.13 -12.10 -14.70
CA SER A 238 -11.42 -12.52 -14.14
C SER A 238 -12.04 -11.34 -13.41
N TYR A 239 -13.28 -11.02 -13.76
CA TYR A 239 -14.01 -9.89 -13.19
C TYR A 239 -15.12 -10.38 -12.25
N PRO A 240 -15.43 -9.62 -11.18
CA PRO A 240 -16.31 -10.09 -10.12
C PRO A 240 -17.81 -10.08 -10.47
N THR A 241 -18.23 -9.39 -11.54
CA THR A 241 -19.62 -9.35 -12.02
C THR A 241 -19.65 -9.33 -13.55
N GLU A 242 -20.76 -9.80 -14.13
CA GLU A 242 -20.92 -9.86 -15.59
C GLU A 242 -20.88 -8.47 -16.25
N ALA A 243 -21.52 -7.47 -15.63
CA ALA A 243 -21.48 -6.09 -16.13
C ALA A 243 -20.05 -5.54 -16.17
N ILE A 244 -19.23 -5.84 -15.15
CA ILE A 244 -17.82 -5.44 -15.13
C ILE A 244 -17.02 -6.20 -16.20
N THR A 245 -17.27 -7.49 -16.38
CA THR A 245 -16.67 -8.28 -17.46
C THR A 245 -16.95 -7.66 -18.82
N GLN A 246 -18.23 -7.38 -19.11
CA GLN A 246 -18.67 -6.90 -20.40
C GLN A 246 -18.06 -5.52 -20.71
N ASN A 247 -18.24 -4.54 -19.82
CA ASN A 247 -17.72 -3.19 -20.06
C ASN A 247 -16.17 -3.16 -20.08
N SER A 248 -15.49 -3.96 -19.25
CA SER A 248 -14.02 -4.01 -19.28
C SER A 248 -13.50 -4.61 -20.59
N LYS A 249 -14.23 -5.55 -21.22
CA LYS A 249 -13.89 -6.10 -22.54
C LYS A 249 -14.27 -5.18 -23.69
N ASP A 250 -15.38 -4.44 -23.55
CA ASP A 250 -15.89 -3.54 -24.59
C ASP A 250 -15.08 -2.25 -24.72
N PHE A 251 -14.55 -1.74 -23.61
CA PHE A 251 -13.79 -0.48 -23.58
C PHE A 251 -12.30 -0.66 -23.30
N ARG A 252 -11.91 -1.83 -22.79
CA ARG A 252 -10.51 -2.25 -22.60
C ARG A 252 -9.66 -1.22 -21.85
N PRO A 253 -10.12 -0.66 -20.71
CA PRO A 253 -9.41 0.41 -20.04
C PRO A 253 -8.14 -0.09 -19.35
N LEU A 254 -7.04 0.62 -19.58
CA LEU A 254 -5.73 0.39 -19.00
C LEU A 254 -5.31 1.60 -18.15
N GLY A 255 -4.25 1.41 -17.37
CA GLY A 255 -3.62 2.46 -16.57
C GLY A 255 -2.13 2.25 -16.46
N LEU A 256 -1.40 2.62 -17.51
CA LEU A 256 0.05 2.78 -17.45
C LEU A 256 0.39 4.11 -16.77
N GLY A 257 1.28 4.05 -15.79
CA GLY A 257 1.86 5.22 -15.12
C GLY A 257 3.36 5.06 -14.91
N TYR A 258 3.89 5.87 -14.01
CA TYR A 258 5.29 5.79 -13.58
C TYR A 258 5.43 5.96 -12.07
N ALA A 259 6.61 5.67 -11.55
CA ALA A 259 7.07 5.99 -10.20
C ALA A 259 8.40 6.75 -10.28
N ASN A 260 8.91 7.24 -9.14
CA ASN A 260 10.23 7.86 -9.03
C ASN A 260 10.41 9.21 -9.76
N LEU A 261 9.33 9.97 -10.02
CA LEU A 261 9.49 11.30 -10.64
C LEU A 261 10.32 12.24 -9.75
N GLY A 262 10.00 12.32 -8.45
CA GLY A 262 10.77 13.13 -7.51
C GLY A 262 12.24 12.75 -7.44
N ALA A 263 12.53 11.44 -7.40
CA ALA A 263 13.90 10.94 -7.46
C ALA A 263 14.61 11.33 -8.76
N LEU A 264 13.94 11.18 -9.91
CA LEU A 264 14.53 11.54 -11.20
C LEU A 264 14.86 13.03 -11.29
N LEU A 265 13.94 13.91 -10.86
CA LEU A 265 14.17 15.35 -10.89
C LEU A 265 15.34 15.73 -9.97
N MET A 266 15.37 15.21 -8.74
CA MET A 266 16.48 15.42 -7.82
C MET A 266 17.80 14.92 -8.39
N ALA A 267 17.85 13.69 -8.91
CA ALA A 267 19.03 13.10 -9.54
C ALA A 267 19.55 13.94 -10.74
N SER A 268 18.63 14.60 -11.45
CA SER A 268 18.92 15.49 -12.58
C SER A 268 19.39 16.88 -12.14
N GLY A 269 19.42 17.18 -10.83
CA GLY A 269 19.75 18.49 -10.30
C GLY A 269 18.61 19.52 -10.45
N LEU A 270 17.38 19.08 -10.66
CA LEU A 270 16.21 19.94 -10.85
C LEU A 270 15.35 19.98 -9.59
N PRO A 271 15.03 21.18 -9.05
CA PRO A 271 14.04 21.29 -7.98
C PRO A 271 12.69 20.76 -8.44
N TYR A 272 12.05 19.93 -7.61
CA TYR A 272 10.69 19.46 -7.89
C TYR A 272 9.72 20.63 -8.05
N ASP A 273 9.84 21.65 -7.19
CA ASP A 273 9.05 22.87 -7.25
C ASP A 273 9.69 23.95 -8.14
N SER A 274 9.88 23.64 -9.42
CA SER A 274 10.39 24.59 -10.43
C SER A 274 9.66 24.46 -11.76
N ASP A 275 9.69 25.51 -12.58
CA ASP A 275 9.14 25.45 -13.93
C ASP A 275 9.86 24.38 -14.78
N ALA A 276 11.18 24.28 -14.65
CA ALA A 276 11.93 23.26 -15.37
C ALA A 276 11.58 21.82 -14.94
N GLY A 277 11.43 21.57 -13.64
CA GLY A 277 10.97 20.26 -13.14
C GLY A 277 9.58 19.89 -13.65
N ARG A 278 8.67 20.88 -13.73
CA ARG A 278 7.31 20.71 -14.26
C ARG A 278 7.30 20.44 -15.76
N ASP A 279 8.09 21.16 -16.55
CA ASP A 279 8.21 20.94 -18.00
C ASP A 279 8.82 19.56 -18.33
N VAL A 280 9.80 19.10 -17.56
CA VAL A 280 10.35 17.74 -17.70
C VAL A 280 9.30 16.68 -17.34
N ALA A 281 8.55 16.87 -16.25
CA ALA A 281 7.45 15.97 -15.87
C ALA A 281 6.36 15.91 -16.93
N ALA A 282 5.99 17.06 -17.50
CA ALA A 282 5.06 17.17 -18.61
C ALA A 282 5.56 16.39 -19.83
N ALA A 283 6.82 16.56 -20.23
CA ALA A 283 7.40 15.89 -21.38
C ALA A 283 7.49 14.36 -21.21
N LEU A 284 7.91 13.88 -20.04
CA LEU A 284 7.92 12.44 -19.71
C LEU A 284 6.51 11.85 -19.80
N THR A 285 5.53 12.54 -19.21
CA THR A 285 4.13 12.11 -19.21
C THR A 285 3.54 12.11 -20.62
N ALA A 286 3.89 13.12 -21.43
CA ALA A 286 3.50 13.21 -22.83
C ALA A 286 4.05 12.05 -23.67
N VAL A 287 5.33 11.69 -23.52
CA VAL A 287 5.92 10.52 -24.18
C VAL A 287 5.18 9.25 -23.78
N MET A 288 4.95 9.02 -22.48
CA MET A 288 4.29 7.82 -21.98
C MET A 288 2.91 7.61 -22.61
N THR A 289 2.07 8.64 -22.56
CA THR A 289 0.68 8.54 -23.01
C THR A 289 0.58 8.58 -24.53
N GLY A 290 1.40 9.38 -25.21
CA GLY A 290 1.48 9.39 -26.67
C GLY A 290 1.91 8.02 -27.22
N GLU A 291 2.97 7.41 -26.68
CA GLU A 291 3.40 6.06 -27.09
C GLU A 291 2.36 5.01 -26.72
N ALA A 292 1.64 5.18 -25.61
CA ALA A 292 0.56 4.27 -25.22
C ALA A 292 -0.60 4.26 -26.22
N TYR A 293 -1.09 5.44 -26.63
CA TYR A 293 -2.16 5.53 -27.64
C TYR A 293 -1.67 5.19 -29.05
N ALA A 294 -0.43 5.53 -29.41
CA ALA A 294 0.17 5.08 -30.66
C ALA A 294 0.24 3.54 -30.70
N GLN A 295 0.66 2.89 -29.62
CA GLN A 295 0.68 1.43 -29.53
C GLN A 295 -0.74 0.84 -29.54
N SER A 296 -1.68 1.46 -28.83
CA SER A 296 -3.09 1.06 -28.86
C SER A 296 -3.66 1.09 -30.28
N ALA A 297 -3.33 2.12 -31.07
CA ALA A 297 -3.73 2.20 -32.48
C ALA A 297 -3.05 1.15 -33.37
N ARG A 298 -1.76 0.83 -33.13
CA ARG A 298 -1.07 -0.29 -33.82
C ARG A 298 -1.72 -1.64 -33.52
N ILE A 299 -2.22 -1.83 -32.29
CA ILE A 299 -2.97 -3.05 -31.95
C ILE A 299 -4.33 -3.02 -32.65
N ALA A 300 -5.02 -1.88 -32.67
CA ALA A 300 -6.30 -1.72 -33.37
C ALA A 300 -6.19 -2.01 -34.86
N GLN A 301 -5.10 -1.61 -35.52
CA GLN A 301 -4.82 -1.97 -36.92
C GLN A 301 -4.91 -3.49 -37.18
N LYS A 302 -4.50 -4.31 -36.20
CA LYS A 302 -4.44 -5.78 -36.33
C LYS A 302 -5.65 -6.51 -35.73
N LYS A 303 -6.30 -5.92 -34.72
CA LYS A 303 -7.34 -6.57 -33.90
C LYS A 303 -8.69 -5.85 -33.93
N GLY A 304 -8.78 -4.72 -34.63
CA GLY A 304 -9.88 -3.78 -34.56
C GLY A 304 -9.81 -2.91 -33.29
N PRO A 305 -10.45 -1.73 -33.31
CA PRO A 305 -10.57 -0.88 -32.12
C PRO A 305 -11.45 -1.52 -31.04
N PHE A 306 -11.55 -0.89 -29.86
CA PHE A 306 -12.51 -1.33 -28.83
C PHE A 306 -13.95 -1.19 -29.31
N SER A 307 -14.87 -2.00 -28.77
CA SER A 307 -16.27 -2.10 -29.24
C SER A 307 -16.98 -0.74 -29.29
N GLY A 308 -16.78 0.08 -28.26
CA GLY A 308 -17.38 1.41 -28.15
C GLY A 308 -16.77 2.48 -29.06
N PHE A 309 -15.74 2.20 -29.85
CA PHE A 309 -15.00 3.22 -30.59
C PHE A 309 -15.84 3.89 -31.67
N ALA A 310 -16.63 3.14 -32.44
CA ALA A 310 -17.39 3.71 -33.57
C ALA A 310 -18.36 4.81 -33.12
N VAL A 311 -19.04 4.61 -31.99
CA VAL A 311 -19.98 5.58 -31.41
C VAL A 311 -19.25 6.77 -30.77
N ASN A 312 -18.01 6.56 -30.31
CA ASN A 312 -17.20 7.56 -29.62
C ASN A 312 -16.03 8.09 -30.45
N ARG A 313 -16.02 7.87 -31.77
CA ARG A 313 -14.87 8.20 -32.61
C ARG A 313 -14.54 9.69 -32.54
N GLU A 314 -15.54 10.54 -32.75
CA GLU A 314 -15.38 12.00 -32.71
C GLU A 314 -14.86 12.50 -31.35
N PRO A 315 -15.52 12.21 -30.20
CA PRO A 315 -15.03 12.68 -28.91
C PRO A 315 -13.65 12.10 -28.56
N MET A 316 -13.36 10.85 -28.93
CA MET A 316 -12.04 10.27 -28.68
C MET A 316 -10.94 10.98 -29.48
N LEU A 317 -11.12 11.20 -30.78
CA LEU A 317 -10.15 11.92 -31.60
C LEU A 317 -9.93 13.36 -31.11
N ARG A 318 -11.02 14.03 -30.71
CA ARG A 318 -10.94 15.36 -30.07
C ARG A 318 -10.09 15.35 -28.80
N VAL A 319 -10.20 14.32 -27.95
CA VAL A 319 -9.38 14.21 -26.73
C VAL A 319 -7.92 13.94 -27.07
N MET A 320 -7.63 13.12 -28.09
CA MET A 320 -6.26 12.87 -28.54
C MET A 320 -5.60 14.15 -29.08
N ASP A 321 -6.36 14.97 -29.82
CA ASP A 321 -5.89 16.26 -30.31
C ASP A 321 -5.68 17.29 -29.18
N GLN A 322 -6.52 17.27 -28.14
CA GLN A 322 -6.29 18.08 -26.92
C GLN A 322 -4.98 17.71 -26.22
N HIS A 323 -4.71 16.40 -26.05
CA HIS A 323 -3.44 15.94 -25.50
C HIS A 323 -2.25 16.37 -26.37
N ARG A 324 -2.35 16.20 -27.70
CA ARG A 324 -1.33 16.61 -28.67
C ARG A 324 -1.06 18.11 -28.62
N SER A 325 -2.10 18.93 -28.63
CA SER A 325 -2.01 20.39 -28.55
C SER A 325 -1.37 20.85 -27.24
N SER A 326 -1.55 20.10 -26.16
CA SER A 326 -0.95 20.43 -24.86
C SER A 326 0.59 20.34 -24.88
N VAL A 327 1.18 19.60 -25.82
CA VAL A 327 2.65 19.52 -25.98
C VAL A 327 3.26 20.88 -26.31
N ASP A 328 2.52 21.76 -26.99
CA ASP A 328 2.99 23.09 -27.37
C ASP A 328 3.15 24.04 -26.17
N HIS A 329 2.55 23.69 -25.02
CA HIS A 329 2.70 24.45 -23.77
C HIS A 329 3.98 24.09 -23.00
N ILE A 330 4.71 23.03 -23.38
CA ILE A 330 5.97 22.64 -22.74
C ILE A 330 7.08 23.60 -23.19
N ASN A 331 7.76 24.24 -22.23
CA ASN A 331 8.80 25.20 -22.57
C ASN A 331 10.07 24.49 -23.11
N PRO A 332 10.47 24.71 -24.38
CA PRO A 332 11.64 24.06 -24.96
C PRO A 332 12.97 24.48 -24.31
N ALA A 333 13.01 25.60 -23.59
CA ALA A 333 14.22 26.03 -22.87
C ALA A 333 14.51 25.16 -21.63
N HIS A 334 13.52 24.44 -21.12
CA HIS A 334 13.63 23.68 -19.87
C HIS A 334 13.83 22.18 -20.08
N VAL A 335 13.55 21.66 -21.27
CA VAL A 335 13.52 20.22 -21.55
C VAL A 335 14.62 19.85 -22.55
N PRO A 336 15.38 18.77 -22.31
CA PRO A 336 16.30 18.25 -23.30
C PRO A 336 15.62 17.99 -24.64
N LEU A 337 16.22 18.46 -25.73
CA LEU A 337 15.65 18.37 -27.08
C LEU A 337 15.22 16.94 -27.47
N PRO A 338 15.99 15.86 -27.18
CA PRO A 338 15.55 14.49 -27.49
C PRO A 338 14.23 14.10 -26.82
N LEU A 339 14.03 14.52 -25.56
CA LEU A 339 12.82 14.21 -24.81
C LEU A 339 11.61 14.98 -25.36
N LEU A 340 11.77 16.28 -25.64
CA LEU A 340 10.71 17.09 -26.23
C LEU A 340 10.33 16.62 -27.64
N SER A 341 11.33 16.25 -28.46
CA SER A 341 11.09 15.69 -29.79
C SER A 341 10.32 14.38 -29.70
N ALA A 342 10.68 13.50 -28.76
CA ALA A 342 9.95 12.25 -28.56
C ALA A 342 8.50 12.49 -28.11
N ALA A 343 8.24 13.51 -27.27
CA ALA A 343 6.89 13.86 -26.85
C ALA A 343 6.02 14.27 -28.05
N ARG A 344 6.53 15.14 -28.92
CA ARG A 344 5.86 15.57 -30.16
C ARG A 344 5.62 14.39 -31.10
N ASP A 345 6.66 13.61 -31.38
CA ASP A 345 6.59 12.43 -32.25
C ASP A 345 5.58 11.40 -31.76
N ALA A 346 5.51 11.17 -30.45
CA ALA A 346 4.61 10.20 -29.85
C ALA A 346 3.14 10.60 -30.08
N TRP A 347 2.81 11.88 -29.90
CA TRP A 347 1.45 12.39 -30.10
C TRP A 347 1.05 12.52 -31.57
N ASP A 348 1.98 12.94 -32.43
CA ASP A 348 1.75 12.94 -33.89
C ASP A 348 1.42 11.53 -34.38
N LYS A 349 2.19 10.53 -33.95
CA LYS A 349 1.92 9.11 -34.27
C LYS A 349 0.61 8.63 -33.65
N ALA A 350 0.31 8.99 -32.41
CA ALA A 350 -0.94 8.60 -31.75
C ALA A 350 -2.17 9.11 -32.49
N CYS A 351 -2.16 10.36 -32.93
CA CYS A 351 -3.25 10.97 -33.69
C CYS A 351 -3.33 10.40 -35.11
N GLN A 352 -2.20 10.32 -35.83
CA GLN A 352 -2.16 9.79 -37.20
C GLN A 352 -2.67 8.35 -37.27
N LEU A 353 -2.17 7.47 -36.39
CA LEU A 353 -2.57 6.06 -36.38
C LEU A 353 -4.00 5.88 -35.89
N GLY A 354 -4.43 6.65 -34.89
CA GLY A 354 -5.78 6.58 -34.37
C GLY A 354 -6.85 7.10 -35.32
N ASP A 355 -6.53 8.12 -36.13
CA ASP A 355 -7.41 8.55 -37.20
C ASP A 355 -7.61 7.42 -38.22
N LEU A 356 -6.53 6.76 -38.65
CA LEU A 356 -6.59 5.69 -39.65
C LEU A 356 -7.24 4.39 -39.14
N TYR A 357 -6.94 3.96 -37.91
CA TYR A 357 -7.25 2.61 -37.43
C TYR A 357 -8.15 2.57 -36.18
N GLY A 358 -8.39 3.73 -35.56
CA GLY A 358 -8.96 3.81 -34.23
C GLY A 358 -8.00 3.34 -33.13
N TYR A 359 -8.52 3.18 -31.93
CA TYR A 359 -7.74 2.78 -30.75
C TYR A 359 -8.27 1.49 -30.16
N ARG A 360 -7.38 0.67 -29.61
CA ARG A 360 -7.76 -0.58 -28.96
C ARG A 360 -8.24 -0.38 -27.52
N ASN A 361 -7.90 0.73 -26.89
CA ASN A 361 -8.17 1.00 -25.47
C ASN A 361 -8.77 2.39 -25.32
N ALA A 362 -9.93 2.48 -24.66
CA ALA A 362 -10.61 3.77 -24.47
C ALA A 362 -9.88 4.68 -23.48
N GLN A 363 -9.25 4.10 -22.44
CA GLN A 363 -8.34 4.75 -21.50
C GLN A 363 -7.03 3.95 -21.47
N ALA A 364 -5.88 4.63 -21.41
CA ALA A 364 -4.57 3.97 -21.50
C ALA A 364 -3.66 4.23 -20.28
N THR A 365 -3.76 5.41 -19.68
CA THR A 365 -2.78 5.91 -18.71
C THR A 365 -3.41 6.55 -17.48
N VAL A 366 -2.78 6.33 -16.32
CA VAL A 366 -3.11 6.93 -15.01
C VAL A 366 -1.81 7.10 -14.22
N ILE A 367 -1.77 7.98 -13.22
CA ILE A 367 -0.67 7.96 -12.24
C ILE A 367 -1.19 7.41 -10.92
N ALA A 368 -0.82 6.16 -10.62
CA ALA A 368 -1.23 5.47 -9.40
C ALA A 368 -0.32 5.83 -8.20
N PRO A 369 -0.77 5.57 -6.95
CA PRO A 369 0.06 5.84 -5.76
C PRO A 369 1.34 5.01 -5.71
N THR A 370 1.37 3.81 -6.30
CA THR A 370 2.51 2.87 -6.28
C THR A 370 3.02 2.44 -4.89
N GLY A 371 2.29 2.68 -3.81
CA GLY A 371 2.79 2.49 -2.43
C GLY A 371 3.21 1.07 -2.00
N THR A 372 2.95 0.02 -2.81
CA THR A 372 3.52 -1.33 -2.57
C THR A 372 4.56 -1.68 -3.64
N ILE A 373 4.22 -1.50 -4.91
CA ILE A 373 5.11 -1.86 -6.03
C ILE A 373 6.35 -0.94 -6.08
N GLY A 374 6.25 0.31 -5.60
CA GLY A 374 7.39 1.22 -5.50
C GLY A 374 8.49 0.63 -4.61
N PHE A 375 8.13 0.07 -3.46
CA PHE A 375 9.09 -0.65 -2.61
C PHE A 375 9.64 -1.91 -3.29
N MET A 376 8.84 -2.63 -4.09
CA MET A 376 9.32 -3.81 -4.83
C MET A 376 10.25 -3.45 -6.00
N MET A 377 10.18 -2.22 -6.50
CA MET A 377 11.01 -1.70 -7.60
C MET A 377 12.20 -0.86 -7.10
N ASP A 378 12.43 -0.83 -5.78
CA ASP A 378 13.42 0.01 -5.10
C ASP A 378 13.29 1.50 -5.48
N CYS A 379 12.06 2.01 -5.45
CA CYS A 379 11.79 3.43 -5.68
C CYS A 379 12.04 4.26 -4.41
N ASP A 380 12.77 5.37 -4.57
CA ASP A 380 12.95 6.40 -3.53
C ASP A 380 11.67 7.24 -3.37
N THR A 381 10.98 7.53 -4.48
CA THR A 381 9.69 8.24 -4.49
C THR A 381 8.60 7.49 -5.24
N THR A 382 7.36 7.66 -4.80
CA THR A 382 6.21 6.90 -5.30
C THR A 382 5.41 7.69 -6.33
N GLY A 383 5.05 7.09 -7.45
CA GLY A 383 4.22 7.77 -8.45
C GLY A 383 4.86 9.07 -8.96
N ILE A 384 4.05 10.13 -8.93
CA ILE A 384 4.44 11.53 -9.17
C ILE A 384 4.98 12.23 -7.92
N GLU A 385 4.92 11.62 -6.72
CA GLU A 385 5.30 12.24 -5.46
C GLU A 385 6.77 12.70 -5.44
N PRO A 386 7.09 13.86 -4.81
CA PRO A 386 8.44 14.15 -4.38
C PRO A 386 8.84 13.21 -3.25
N ASP A 387 10.09 13.28 -2.82
CA ASP A 387 10.47 12.54 -1.61
C ASP A 387 9.75 13.11 -0.38
N ILE A 388 9.41 12.24 0.57
CA ILE A 388 8.73 12.58 1.82
C ILE A 388 9.67 13.39 2.71
N ALA A 389 10.91 12.93 2.87
CA ALA A 389 11.98 13.56 3.63
C ALA A 389 13.32 12.90 3.26
N LEU A 390 14.44 13.63 3.31
CA LEU A 390 15.75 13.07 3.03
C LEU A 390 16.18 12.01 4.06
N VAL A 391 15.72 12.15 5.29
CA VAL A 391 15.94 11.21 6.40
C VAL A 391 14.59 10.80 6.97
N LYS A 392 14.36 9.49 7.05
CA LYS A 392 13.08 8.91 7.48
C LYS A 392 13.33 7.90 8.59
N TYR A 393 12.43 7.86 9.57
CA TYR A 393 12.45 6.84 10.61
C TYR A 393 11.26 5.90 10.49
N LYS A 394 11.54 4.61 10.29
CA LYS A 394 10.51 3.56 10.18
C LYS A 394 10.44 2.75 11.47
N LYS A 395 9.26 2.71 12.08
CA LYS A 395 9.00 1.86 13.26
C LYS A 395 8.93 0.39 12.84
N LEU A 396 9.70 -0.47 13.51
CA LEU A 396 9.74 -1.90 13.23
C LEU A 396 8.63 -2.65 14.00
N VAL A 397 8.14 -3.74 13.39
CA VAL A 397 7.19 -4.66 14.04
C VAL A 397 7.94 -5.37 15.18
N GLY A 398 7.59 -5.05 16.43
CA GLY A 398 8.28 -5.56 17.63
C GLY A 398 9.02 -4.49 18.45
N GLY A 399 9.01 -3.22 18.00
CA GLY A 399 9.72 -2.12 18.66
C GLY A 399 11.06 -1.80 17.99
N GLY A 400 11.57 -0.59 18.20
CA GLY A 400 12.75 -0.07 17.52
C GLY A 400 12.42 0.77 16.26
N MET A 401 13.42 1.53 15.79
CA MET A 401 13.33 2.44 14.65
C MET A 401 14.49 2.17 13.67
N LEU A 402 14.20 2.13 12.37
CA LEU A 402 15.19 2.07 11.29
C LEU A 402 15.32 3.47 10.67
N LYS A 403 16.53 4.04 10.71
CA LYS A 403 16.87 5.26 9.99
C LYS A 403 17.14 4.94 8.53
N ILE A 404 16.52 5.68 7.61
CA ILE A 404 16.67 5.53 6.17
C ILE A 404 17.11 6.89 5.62
N VAL A 405 18.28 6.92 4.98
CA VAL A 405 18.83 8.10 4.30
C VAL A 405 18.61 7.96 2.80
N ASN A 406 18.17 9.03 2.15
CA ASN A 406 17.89 9.09 0.72
C ASN A 406 19.13 8.75 -0.13
N GLN A 407 18.96 7.89 -1.15
CA GLN A 407 20.06 7.42 -2.00
C GLN A 407 20.28 8.28 -3.25
N THR A 408 19.36 9.18 -3.55
CA THR A 408 19.40 10.09 -4.70
C THR A 408 20.27 11.34 -4.44
N VAL A 409 20.38 11.82 -3.19
CA VAL A 409 21.23 12.96 -2.80
C VAL A 409 22.66 12.91 -3.39
N PRO A 410 23.44 11.81 -3.26
CA PRO A 410 24.79 11.77 -3.82
C PRO A 410 24.81 11.86 -5.36
N ILE A 411 23.79 11.35 -6.04
CA ILE A 411 23.67 11.43 -7.51
C ILE A 411 23.45 12.89 -7.92
N ALA A 412 22.52 13.57 -7.24
CA ALA A 412 22.21 14.97 -7.45
C ALA A 412 23.42 15.89 -7.23
N LEU A 413 24.14 15.71 -6.11
CA LEU A 413 25.32 16.52 -5.79
C LEU A 413 26.42 16.36 -6.85
N ARG A 414 26.69 15.12 -7.31
CA ARG A 414 27.61 14.88 -8.43
C ARG A 414 27.15 15.57 -9.71
N ARG A 415 25.86 15.46 -10.06
CA ARG A 415 25.29 16.04 -11.28
C ARG A 415 25.40 17.58 -11.28
N ILE A 416 25.21 18.19 -10.12
CA ILE A 416 25.34 19.64 -9.91
C ILE A 416 26.82 20.09 -9.91
N GLY A 417 27.77 19.17 -9.79
CA GLY A 417 29.21 19.44 -9.91
C GLY A 417 29.99 19.53 -8.60
N TYR A 418 29.47 18.97 -7.50
CA TYR A 418 30.22 18.87 -6.25
C TYR A 418 31.31 17.77 -6.33
N PRO A 419 32.56 18.05 -5.93
CA PRO A 419 33.61 17.03 -5.83
C PRO A 419 33.29 15.95 -4.79
N GLU A 420 33.77 14.72 -5.00
CA GLU A 420 33.49 13.56 -4.12
C GLU A 420 33.81 13.79 -2.63
N ALA A 421 34.84 14.57 -2.31
CA ALA A 421 35.14 14.95 -0.93
C ALA A 421 34.00 15.78 -0.29
N GLN A 422 33.50 16.79 -1.01
CA GLN A 422 32.38 17.63 -0.54
C GLN A 422 31.09 16.82 -0.48
N VAL A 423 30.85 15.92 -1.46
CA VAL A 423 29.70 15.00 -1.42
C VAL A 423 29.72 14.18 -0.13
N SER A 424 30.87 13.59 0.21
CA SER A 424 31.01 12.76 1.41
C SER A 424 30.74 13.55 2.70
N GLU A 425 31.26 14.77 2.80
CA GLU A 425 31.06 15.66 3.95
C GLU A 425 29.59 16.12 4.08
N ILE A 426 28.91 16.41 2.97
CA ILE A 426 27.48 16.75 2.97
C ILE A 426 26.64 15.55 3.42
N LEU A 427 26.93 14.34 2.94
CA LEU A 427 26.22 13.13 3.35
C LEU A 427 26.42 12.82 4.83
N GLN A 428 27.65 12.98 5.33
CA GLN A 428 27.93 12.84 6.76
C GLN A 428 27.11 13.85 7.57
N TYR A 429 27.07 15.11 7.13
CA TYR A 429 26.27 16.14 7.79
C TYR A 429 24.78 15.77 7.83
N ILE A 430 24.20 15.25 6.74
CA ILE A 430 22.80 14.80 6.70
C ILE A 430 22.56 13.66 7.69
N ASP A 431 23.46 12.69 7.78
CA ASP A 431 23.33 11.59 8.72
C ASP A 431 23.47 12.04 10.18
N GLU A 432 24.26 13.06 10.49
CA GLU A 432 24.40 13.57 11.86
C GLU A 432 23.27 14.54 12.25
N ASN A 433 22.77 15.32 11.29
CA ASN A 433 21.89 16.47 11.56
C ASN A 433 20.43 16.24 11.16
N ASP A 434 20.11 15.16 10.44
CA ASP A 434 18.77 14.88 9.91
C ASP A 434 18.22 16.00 9.00
N THR A 435 19.11 16.83 8.45
CA THR A 435 18.80 17.90 7.51
C THR A 435 20.02 18.16 6.62
N ILE A 436 19.76 18.65 5.41
CA ILE A 436 20.82 19.14 4.50
C ILE A 436 21.10 20.63 4.69
N GLU A 437 20.19 21.36 5.34
CA GLU A 437 20.35 22.80 5.59
C GLU A 437 21.55 23.06 6.52
N GLY A 438 22.47 23.93 6.07
CA GLY A 438 23.71 24.22 6.79
C GLY A 438 24.85 23.24 6.55
N ALA A 439 24.67 22.24 5.67
CA ALA A 439 25.74 21.34 5.30
C ALA A 439 26.97 22.11 4.75
N PRO A 440 28.20 21.68 5.08
CA PRO A 440 29.40 22.35 4.60
C PRO A 440 29.46 22.33 3.08
N HIS A 441 30.01 23.40 2.48
CA HIS A 441 30.20 23.57 1.03
C HIS A 441 28.94 23.71 0.17
N LEU A 442 27.76 23.31 0.67
CA LEU A 442 26.52 23.39 -0.08
C LEU A 442 26.13 24.84 -0.37
N ARG A 443 25.94 25.15 -1.65
CA ARG A 443 25.51 26.46 -2.13
C ARG A 443 24.03 26.65 -1.85
N ALA A 444 23.64 27.86 -1.45
CA ALA A 444 22.26 28.20 -1.13
C ALA A 444 21.31 27.97 -2.33
N ASP A 445 21.77 28.26 -3.55
CA ASP A 445 20.97 28.12 -4.77
C ASP A 445 20.62 26.66 -5.11
N ASP A 446 21.40 25.69 -4.62
CA ASP A 446 21.16 24.26 -4.88
C ASP A 446 20.20 23.63 -3.86
N LEU A 447 19.89 24.31 -2.76
CA LEU A 447 19.04 23.75 -1.68
C LEU A 447 17.67 23.32 -2.19
N ALA A 448 17.09 24.04 -3.15
CA ALA A 448 15.77 23.75 -3.69
C ALA A 448 15.68 22.37 -4.38
N VAL A 449 16.80 21.82 -4.85
CA VAL A 449 16.86 20.45 -5.43
C VAL A 449 16.50 19.39 -4.39
N PHE A 450 16.77 19.66 -3.13
CA PHE A 450 16.65 18.72 -2.02
C PHE A 450 15.41 18.97 -1.15
N ASP A 451 14.54 19.91 -1.54
CA ASP A 451 13.29 20.16 -0.84
C ASP A 451 12.35 18.94 -0.96
N CYS A 452 11.82 18.48 0.17
CA CYS A 452 10.92 17.33 0.26
C CYS A 452 9.48 17.77 0.58
N ALA A 453 8.54 16.82 0.61
CA ALA A 453 7.14 17.07 0.96
C ALA A 453 6.94 17.54 2.41
N PHE A 454 7.78 17.07 3.33
CA PHE A 454 7.78 17.49 4.73
C PHE A 454 9.09 18.15 5.12
N LYS A 455 8.94 19.12 6.02
CA LYS A 455 10.04 19.80 6.67
C LYS A 455 10.88 18.81 7.51
N PRO A 456 12.22 18.82 7.40
CA PRO A 456 13.08 18.04 8.28
C PRO A 456 13.06 18.61 9.71
N ALA A 457 13.22 17.77 10.73
CA ALA A 457 13.09 18.16 12.13
C ALA A 457 14.02 19.33 12.54
N LYS A 458 15.24 19.38 11.98
CA LYS A 458 16.24 20.44 12.24
C LYS A 458 16.39 21.45 11.10
N GLY A 459 15.50 21.44 10.10
CA GLY A 459 15.53 22.43 9.02
C GLY A 459 14.29 23.31 9.00
N SER A 460 14.10 24.02 7.90
CA SER A 460 13.04 24.99 7.66
C SER A 460 12.34 24.81 6.31
N ARG A 461 13.01 24.18 5.34
CA ARG A 461 12.55 24.10 3.96
C ARG A 461 11.63 22.91 3.71
N THR A 462 10.69 23.10 2.80
CA THR A 462 9.76 22.09 2.29
C THR A 462 9.22 22.58 0.96
N ILE A 463 8.78 21.67 0.10
CA ILE A 463 8.04 22.02 -1.12
C ILE A 463 6.78 22.78 -0.70
N HIS A 464 6.54 23.93 -1.32
CA HIS A 464 5.32 24.69 -1.08
C HIS A 464 4.11 23.89 -1.57
N TYR A 465 2.97 23.97 -0.89
CA TYR A 465 1.79 23.17 -1.27
C TYR A 465 1.32 23.45 -2.70
N MET A 466 1.52 24.67 -3.21
CA MET A 466 1.28 25.01 -4.61
C MET A 466 2.26 24.39 -5.60
N GLY A 467 3.47 24.02 -5.17
CA GLY A 467 4.38 23.23 -5.97
C GLY A 467 3.82 21.86 -6.31
N HIS A 468 3.13 21.22 -5.35
CA HIS A 468 2.44 19.95 -5.60
C HIS A 468 1.33 20.09 -6.64
N VAL A 469 0.46 21.10 -6.50
CA VAL A 469 -0.66 21.35 -7.43
C VAL A 469 -0.16 21.70 -8.82
N LYS A 470 0.84 22.58 -8.94
CA LYS A 470 1.43 22.96 -10.23
C LYS A 470 2.12 21.77 -10.91
N MET A 471 2.76 20.88 -10.15
CA MET A 471 3.31 19.65 -10.71
C MET A 471 2.22 18.71 -11.24
N MET A 472 1.12 18.54 -10.50
CA MET A 472 -0.04 17.78 -10.99
C MET A 472 -0.59 18.41 -12.27
N ALA A 473 -0.71 19.74 -12.31
CA ALA A 473 -1.26 20.48 -13.44
C ALA A 473 -0.37 20.35 -14.69
N ALA A 474 0.96 20.29 -14.53
CA ALA A 474 1.88 20.07 -15.64
C ALA A 474 1.71 18.66 -16.28
N ALA A 475 1.42 17.64 -15.47
CA ALA A 475 1.27 16.27 -15.95
C ALA A 475 -0.18 15.94 -16.41
N GLN A 476 -1.20 16.54 -15.81
CA GLN A 476 -2.61 16.20 -16.00
C GLN A 476 -3.09 16.24 -17.46
N PRO A 477 -2.68 17.22 -18.30
CA PRO A 477 -3.06 17.28 -19.71
C PRO A 477 -2.54 16.10 -20.54
N PHE A 478 -1.63 15.28 -20.00
CA PHE A 478 -1.07 14.12 -20.69
C PHE A 478 -1.51 12.81 -20.05
N ILE A 479 -2.54 12.80 -19.20
CA ILE A 479 -3.07 11.59 -18.59
C ILE A 479 -4.53 11.38 -19.00
N SER A 480 -4.83 10.20 -19.56
CA SER A 480 -6.19 9.85 -19.98
C SER A 480 -7.15 9.67 -18.81
N GLY A 481 -6.74 8.96 -17.75
CA GLY A 481 -7.44 8.93 -16.46
C GLY A 481 -7.08 10.15 -15.61
N ALA A 482 -6.67 9.95 -14.38
CA ALA A 482 -6.30 11.00 -13.43
C ALA A 482 -5.02 10.66 -12.64
N ILE A 483 -4.68 11.52 -11.69
CA ILE A 483 -3.45 11.44 -10.91
C ILE A 483 -3.83 11.18 -9.45
N SER A 484 -3.29 10.12 -8.87
CA SER A 484 -3.26 9.94 -7.42
C SER A 484 -2.04 10.64 -6.86
N LYS A 485 -2.27 11.80 -6.25
CA LYS A 485 -1.26 12.62 -5.60
C LYS A 485 -1.89 13.32 -4.41
N THR A 486 -1.18 13.33 -3.30
CA THR A 486 -1.57 14.10 -2.12
C THR A 486 -0.93 15.49 -2.17
N VAL A 487 -1.71 16.55 -1.94
CA VAL A 487 -1.16 17.88 -1.67
C VAL A 487 -0.80 17.93 -0.18
N ASN A 488 0.49 17.77 0.12
CA ASN A 488 0.97 17.85 1.51
C ASN A 488 1.04 19.31 1.93
N MET A 489 0.54 19.59 3.13
CA MET A 489 0.49 20.94 3.70
C MET A 489 1.09 20.94 5.11
N PRO A 490 1.78 22.02 5.51
CA PRO A 490 2.34 22.12 6.86
C PRO A 490 1.24 22.19 7.92
N GLU A 491 1.58 21.85 9.16
CA GLU A 491 0.64 21.88 10.29
C GLU A 491 -0.05 23.24 10.46
N LEU A 492 0.67 24.33 10.19
CA LEU A 492 0.20 25.72 10.28
C LEU A 492 -0.73 26.17 9.15
N ALA A 493 -0.92 25.36 8.10
CA ALA A 493 -1.84 25.69 7.02
C ALA A 493 -3.26 25.90 7.56
N THR A 494 -3.95 26.90 7.02
CA THR A 494 -5.31 27.28 7.40
C THR A 494 -6.35 26.66 6.47
N PRO A 495 -7.63 26.60 6.87
CA PRO A 495 -8.71 26.26 5.94
C PRO A 495 -8.76 27.17 4.70
N GLU A 496 -8.38 28.45 4.83
CA GLU A 496 -8.27 29.36 3.69
C GLU A 496 -7.22 28.90 2.67
N ASP A 497 -6.04 28.45 3.12
CA ASP A 497 -5.01 27.89 2.23
C ASP A 497 -5.54 26.64 1.49
N ILE A 498 -6.32 25.80 2.18
CA ILE A 498 -6.95 24.61 1.59
C ILE A 498 -8.01 25.01 0.54
N MET A 499 -8.80 26.03 0.82
CA MET A 499 -9.78 26.57 -0.13
C MET A 499 -9.09 27.13 -1.37
N GLU A 500 -7.95 27.81 -1.21
CA GLU A 500 -7.12 28.28 -2.32
C GLU A 500 -6.60 27.11 -3.15
N VAL A 501 -6.09 26.05 -2.51
CA VAL A 501 -5.67 24.81 -3.21
C VAL A 501 -6.81 24.23 -4.06
N TYR A 502 -8.03 24.20 -3.55
CA TYR A 502 -9.20 23.74 -4.30
C TYR A 502 -9.55 24.63 -5.50
N LEU A 503 -9.45 25.94 -5.37
CA LEU A 503 -9.71 26.89 -6.45
C LEU A 503 -8.63 26.83 -7.52
N GLU A 504 -7.36 26.84 -7.12
CA GLU A 504 -6.22 26.77 -8.03
C GLU A 504 -6.19 25.43 -8.77
N GLY A 505 -6.49 24.32 -8.09
CA GLY A 505 -6.63 23.02 -8.75
C GLY A 505 -7.66 23.00 -9.87
N TRP A 506 -8.81 23.65 -9.65
CA TRP A 506 -9.84 23.81 -10.66
C TRP A 506 -9.37 24.69 -11.82
N ARG A 507 -8.83 25.89 -11.51
CA ARG A 507 -8.32 26.86 -12.51
C ARG A 507 -7.24 26.26 -13.40
N MET A 508 -6.40 25.39 -12.84
CA MET A 508 -5.33 24.70 -13.55
C MET A 508 -5.78 23.43 -14.29
N GLY A 509 -7.07 23.09 -14.27
CA GLY A 509 -7.62 21.97 -15.02
C GLY A 509 -7.29 20.59 -14.43
N LEU A 510 -7.11 20.49 -13.11
CA LEU A 510 -7.02 19.18 -12.45
C LEU A 510 -8.34 18.43 -12.53
N LYS A 511 -8.25 17.09 -12.46
CA LYS A 511 -9.45 16.21 -12.39
C LYS A 511 -9.88 15.94 -10.95
N ALA A 512 -8.94 15.87 -10.02
CA ALA A 512 -9.20 15.71 -8.61
C ALA A 512 -8.09 16.30 -7.73
N ILE A 513 -8.43 16.64 -6.49
CA ILE A 513 -7.49 17.03 -5.43
C ILE A 513 -7.78 16.22 -4.17
N ALA A 514 -6.70 15.75 -3.55
CA ALA A 514 -6.69 15.23 -2.18
C ALA A 514 -5.63 15.99 -1.38
N ILE A 515 -5.94 16.32 -0.13
CA ILE A 515 -5.07 17.12 0.74
C ILE A 515 -4.71 16.30 1.97
N TYR A 516 -3.47 16.47 2.41
CA TYR A 516 -3.03 16.00 3.72
C TYR A 516 -2.29 17.12 4.42
N ARG A 517 -2.89 17.64 5.49
CA ARG A 517 -2.21 18.57 6.38
C ARG A 517 -1.50 17.78 7.46
N ASP A 518 -0.23 18.09 7.70
CA ASP A 518 0.51 17.52 8.82
C ASP A 518 -0.24 17.76 10.15
N GLY A 519 -0.30 16.75 11.01
CA GLY A 519 -1.07 16.79 12.26
C GLY A 519 -2.61 16.71 12.12
N SER A 520 -3.18 16.57 10.92
CA SER A 520 -4.64 16.34 10.73
C SER A 520 -5.12 14.99 11.27
N LYS A 521 -4.23 14.01 11.45
CA LYS A 521 -4.51 12.76 12.15
C LYS A 521 -3.46 12.51 13.23
N ARG A 522 -3.90 12.03 14.39
CA ARG A 522 -3.03 11.82 15.58
C ARG A 522 -2.11 10.59 15.47
N SER A 523 -2.24 9.76 14.43
CA SER A 523 -1.34 8.64 14.15
C SER A 523 -0.77 8.73 12.73
N GLN A 524 0.55 8.67 12.62
CA GLN A 524 1.29 8.68 11.36
C GLN A 524 2.16 7.41 11.24
N PRO A 525 2.20 6.74 10.08
CA PRO A 525 3.06 5.56 9.88
C PRO A 525 4.55 5.88 9.71
N LEU A 526 4.89 7.10 9.29
CA LEU A 526 6.23 7.58 8.99
C LEU A 526 6.41 8.95 9.65
N ASN A 527 7.50 9.11 10.41
CA ASN A 527 7.82 10.36 11.10
C ASN A 527 9.16 10.91 10.60
N THR A 528 9.27 12.25 10.55
CA THR A 528 10.51 12.98 10.25
C THR A 528 11.39 13.17 11.50
N ALA A 529 10.92 12.73 12.67
CA ALA A 529 11.63 12.80 13.95
C ALA A 529 11.47 11.51 14.76
N LEU A 530 12.37 11.31 15.72
CA LEU A 530 12.20 10.36 16.82
C LEU A 530 11.15 10.92 17.79
N ASP A 531 10.07 10.17 18.06
CA ASP A 531 9.06 10.53 19.07
C ASP A 531 9.72 10.62 20.46
N SER A 532 10.14 11.82 20.88
CA SER A 532 10.73 12.06 22.20
C SER A 532 9.72 12.52 23.25
N THR A 533 8.47 12.82 22.87
CA THR A 533 7.51 13.54 23.73
C THR A 533 6.39 12.70 24.35
N LYS A 534 6.38 11.36 24.19
CA LYS A 534 5.43 10.47 24.93
C LYS A 534 6.09 9.51 25.93
N GLY A 535 7.39 9.66 26.20
CA GLY A 535 8.12 8.87 27.18
C GLY A 535 8.21 9.47 28.59
N ALA A 536 7.96 10.78 28.74
CA ALA A 536 8.27 11.50 29.98
C ALA A 536 7.34 11.17 31.17
N ALA A 537 6.10 10.72 30.92
CA ALA A 537 5.16 10.40 32.00
C ALA A 537 5.28 8.96 32.53
N ALA A 538 5.94 8.05 31.80
CA ALA A 538 6.16 6.67 32.23
C ALA A 538 7.57 6.43 32.82
N ALA A 539 8.49 7.39 32.67
CA ALA A 539 9.88 7.29 33.10
C ALA A 539 10.11 7.54 34.59
N ALA A 540 9.13 8.09 35.32
CA ALA A 540 9.29 8.44 36.74
C ALA A 540 9.22 7.24 37.73
N ALA A 541 9.07 5.99 37.25
CA ALA A 541 8.94 4.82 38.12
C ALA A 541 10.06 3.76 37.97
N ARG A 542 11.13 4.04 37.23
CA ARG A 542 12.28 3.11 37.08
C ARG A 542 13.62 3.85 37.05
N GLU A 543 13.94 4.57 38.12
CA GLU A 543 15.32 4.87 38.46
C GLU A 543 15.93 3.66 39.19
N THR A 544 16.77 2.89 38.48
CA THR A 544 18.00 2.21 38.93
C THR A 544 18.42 1.14 37.93
N ALA A 545 18.88 1.56 36.75
CA ALA A 545 19.83 0.77 35.95
C ALA A 545 20.38 1.69 34.83
N VAL A 546 21.67 1.98 34.90
CA VAL A 546 22.41 2.71 33.87
C VAL A 546 22.45 1.84 32.61
N PRO A 547 21.94 2.27 31.44
CA PRO A 547 22.14 1.51 30.21
C PRO A 547 23.54 1.80 29.68
N ALA A 548 24.39 0.78 29.63
CA ALA A 548 25.64 0.81 28.90
C ALA A 548 25.37 0.93 27.38
N GLU A 549 26.27 1.60 26.67
CA GLU A 549 26.26 1.73 25.20
C GLU A 549 26.09 0.36 24.50
N PRO A 550 25.44 0.30 23.31
CA PRO A 550 25.32 -0.96 22.57
C PRO A 550 26.71 -1.39 22.11
N ALA A 551 27.25 -2.43 22.75
CA ALA A 551 28.49 -3.08 22.35
C ALA A 551 28.40 -3.52 20.88
N ARG A 552 29.37 -3.09 20.05
CA ARG A 552 29.54 -3.60 18.69
C ARG A 552 29.57 -5.13 18.73
N ALA A 553 28.70 -5.79 17.97
CA ALA A 553 28.66 -7.25 17.90
C ALA A 553 29.98 -7.79 17.33
N VAL A 554 30.84 -8.35 18.18
CA VAL A 554 32.10 -8.98 17.78
C VAL A 554 31.82 -10.45 17.46
N ARG A 555 32.22 -10.91 16.27
CA ARG A 555 32.06 -12.30 15.85
C ARG A 555 32.89 -13.23 16.73
N ARG A 556 32.25 -14.14 17.46
CA ARG A 556 32.89 -15.26 18.16
C ARG A 556 33.02 -16.43 17.18
N LYS A 557 34.24 -16.75 16.72
CA LYS A 557 34.48 -17.96 15.89
C LYS A 557 34.69 -19.17 16.79
N LEU A 558 34.34 -20.36 16.30
CA LEU A 558 34.67 -21.60 16.97
C LEU A 558 36.13 -22.00 16.67
N PRO A 559 36.83 -22.68 17.60
CA PRO A 559 38.17 -23.23 17.36
C PRO A 559 38.15 -24.29 16.25
N ASP A 560 39.31 -24.52 15.62
CA ASP A 560 39.47 -25.50 14.52
C ASP A 560 39.06 -26.92 14.94
N GLU A 561 39.34 -27.30 16.18
CA GLU A 561 38.85 -28.54 16.82
C GLU A 561 37.71 -28.23 17.80
N ARG A 562 36.58 -28.92 17.65
CA ARG A 562 35.36 -28.64 18.44
C ARG A 562 34.46 -29.85 18.57
N ARG A 563 33.61 -29.84 19.59
CA ARG A 563 32.54 -30.83 19.76
C ARG A 563 31.41 -30.52 18.78
N ALA A 564 30.92 -31.55 18.09
CA ALA A 564 29.78 -31.42 17.19
C ALA A 564 28.80 -32.57 17.38
N ILE A 565 27.50 -32.29 17.16
CA ILE A 565 26.43 -33.28 17.14
C ILE A 565 25.92 -33.41 15.71
N THR A 566 25.93 -34.62 15.16
CA THR A 566 25.37 -34.91 13.84
C THR A 566 24.10 -35.74 13.97
N HIS A 567 23.03 -35.33 13.31
CA HIS A 567 21.74 -36.02 13.29
C HIS A 567 21.26 -36.23 11.86
N LYS A 568 20.91 -37.48 11.53
CA LYS A 568 20.27 -37.82 10.25
C LYS A 568 18.76 -37.60 10.33
N PHE A 569 18.19 -36.89 9.37
CA PHE A 569 16.75 -36.70 9.25
C PHE A 569 16.21 -37.16 7.90
N ASP A 570 14.91 -37.43 7.87
CA ASP A 570 14.14 -37.85 6.70
C ASP A 570 12.76 -37.19 6.80
N ILE A 571 12.42 -36.40 5.78
CA ILE A 571 11.11 -35.74 5.65
C ILE A 571 10.54 -36.18 4.30
N GLN A 572 9.52 -37.04 4.31
CA GLN A 572 8.89 -37.58 3.09
C GLN A 572 9.89 -38.13 2.04
N GLY A 573 10.90 -38.89 2.48
CA GLY A 573 11.88 -39.49 1.59
C GLY A 573 12.99 -38.54 1.14
N HIS A 574 13.01 -37.31 1.63
CA HIS A 574 14.16 -36.40 1.51
C HIS A 574 15.08 -36.60 2.71
N GLU A 575 16.18 -37.32 2.51
CA GLU A 575 17.20 -37.55 3.52
C GLU A 575 18.23 -36.41 3.59
N GLY A 576 18.65 -36.08 4.81
CA GLY A 576 19.73 -35.13 5.07
C GLY A 576 20.37 -35.31 6.44
N TYR A 577 21.45 -34.59 6.67
CA TYR A 577 22.20 -34.55 7.91
C TYR A 577 22.29 -33.12 8.41
N ILE A 578 22.04 -32.91 9.70
CA ILE A 578 22.37 -31.67 10.40
C ILE A 578 23.57 -31.92 11.31
N THR A 579 24.61 -31.11 11.18
CA THR A 579 25.78 -31.12 12.06
C THR A 579 25.86 -29.78 12.78
N VAL A 580 25.87 -29.80 14.11
CA VAL A 580 25.92 -28.59 14.95
C VAL A 580 27.25 -28.53 15.68
N GLY A 581 28.05 -27.50 15.43
CA GLY A 581 29.25 -27.19 16.19
C GLY A 581 28.89 -26.46 17.49
N ILE A 582 29.48 -26.88 18.60
CA ILE A 582 29.11 -26.44 19.96
C ILE A 582 30.29 -25.72 20.59
N TYR A 583 30.03 -24.59 21.25
CA TYR A 583 31.01 -23.85 22.05
C TYR A 583 31.34 -24.61 23.36
N GLU A 584 32.42 -24.23 24.03
CA GLU A 584 32.82 -24.83 25.31
C GLU A 584 31.74 -24.70 26.40
N ASP A 585 30.90 -23.67 26.32
CA ASP A 585 29.76 -23.42 27.21
C ASP A 585 28.50 -24.26 26.91
N GLY A 586 28.57 -25.15 25.90
CA GLY A 586 27.47 -26.03 25.51
C GLY A 586 26.45 -25.39 24.56
N THR A 587 26.61 -24.11 24.18
CA THR A 587 25.71 -23.44 23.25
C THR A 587 26.05 -23.73 21.78
N PRO A 588 25.07 -23.76 20.87
CA PRO A 588 25.34 -24.00 19.45
C PRO A 588 25.94 -22.76 18.80
N GLY A 589 27.04 -22.96 18.06
CA GLY A 589 27.78 -21.88 17.43
C GLY A 589 27.80 -21.90 15.91
N GLU A 590 27.56 -23.06 15.30
CA GLU A 590 27.39 -23.18 13.85
C GLU A 590 26.57 -24.42 13.51
N ILE A 591 25.96 -24.39 12.32
CA ILE A 591 25.21 -25.52 11.77
C ILE A 591 25.65 -25.78 10.32
N PHE A 592 25.70 -27.06 9.94
CA PHE A 592 25.90 -27.53 8.59
C PHE A 592 24.72 -28.43 8.20
N LEU A 593 24.27 -28.33 6.96
CA LEU A 593 23.14 -29.08 6.44
C LEU A 593 23.55 -29.78 5.15
N VAL A 594 23.64 -31.10 5.17
CA VAL A 594 24.00 -31.90 3.98
C VAL A 594 22.77 -32.67 3.52
N MET A 595 22.36 -32.49 2.26
CA MET A 595 21.23 -33.20 1.66
C MET A 595 21.72 -34.32 0.74
N SER A 596 21.07 -35.49 0.74
CA SER A 596 21.55 -36.69 0.02
C SER A 596 21.53 -36.60 -1.52
N LYS A 597 21.07 -35.49 -2.12
CA LYS A 597 21.12 -35.23 -3.58
C LYS A 597 22.04 -34.04 -3.86
N GLU A 598 23.33 -34.35 -3.96
CA GLU A 598 24.40 -33.41 -4.31
C GLU A 598 24.12 -32.71 -5.66
N GLY A 599 24.33 -31.39 -5.73
CA GLY A 599 24.12 -30.60 -6.95
C GLY A 599 22.69 -30.12 -7.21
N SER A 600 21.73 -30.36 -6.31
CA SER A 600 20.36 -29.81 -6.42
C SER A 600 20.27 -28.37 -5.88
N THR A 601 19.33 -27.57 -6.42
CA THR A 601 19.02 -26.20 -5.93
C THR A 601 18.77 -26.17 -4.42
N ILE A 602 18.19 -27.24 -3.87
CA ILE A 602 17.92 -27.38 -2.44
C ILE A 602 19.22 -27.51 -1.64
N SER A 603 20.22 -28.24 -2.14
CA SER A 603 21.51 -28.38 -1.46
C SER A 603 22.21 -27.03 -1.34
N GLY A 604 22.36 -26.29 -2.46
CA GLY A 604 23.01 -24.98 -2.44
C GLY A 604 22.27 -23.95 -1.58
N LEU A 605 20.92 -24.01 -1.57
CA LEU A 605 20.12 -23.15 -0.69
C LEU A 605 20.29 -23.52 0.78
N MET A 606 20.36 -24.81 1.12
CA MET A 606 20.56 -25.26 2.50
C MET A 606 21.97 -24.94 3.02
N ASP A 607 22.99 -25.01 2.17
CA ASP A 607 24.36 -24.60 2.51
C ASP A 607 24.44 -23.08 2.79
N ALA A 608 23.86 -22.27 1.92
CA ALA A 608 23.79 -20.82 2.11
C ALA A 608 22.99 -20.46 3.37
N PHE A 609 21.88 -21.15 3.61
CA PHE A 609 21.04 -20.97 4.79
C PHE A 609 21.77 -21.35 6.08
N ALA A 610 22.41 -22.52 6.11
CA ALA A 610 23.21 -22.99 7.24
C ALA A 610 24.36 -22.02 7.56
N THR A 611 25.01 -21.46 6.54
CA THR A 611 26.07 -20.44 6.67
C THR A 611 25.52 -19.16 7.31
N SER A 612 24.36 -18.68 6.86
CA SER A 612 23.68 -17.52 7.43
C SER A 612 23.35 -17.71 8.91
N ILE A 613 22.78 -18.87 9.27
CA ILE A 613 22.41 -19.18 10.66
C ILE A 613 23.67 -19.32 11.54
N SER A 614 24.74 -19.91 11.01
CA SER A 614 26.03 -19.98 11.70
C SER A 614 26.60 -18.59 11.98
N LEU A 615 26.54 -17.68 11.00
CA LEU A 615 26.95 -16.29 11.23
C LEU A 615 26.10 -15.62 12.31
N ALA A 616 24.78 -15.79 12.27
CA ALA A 616 23.88 -15.23 13.29
C ALA A 616 24.24 -15.71 14.70
N LEU A 617 24.48 -17.02 14.88
CA LEU A 617 24.91 -17.58 16.16
C LEU A 617 26.28 -17.05 16.61
N GLN A 618 27.24 -16.91 15.68
CA GLN A 618 28.57 -16.35 15.97
C GLN A 618 28.57 -14.87 16.32
N TYR A 619 27.56 -14.10 15.89
CA TYR A 619 27.35 -12.70 16.28
C TYR A 619 26.45 -12.56 17.52
N GLY A 620 26.12 -13.66 18.20
CA GLY A 620 25.42 -13.66 19.49
C GLY A 620 23.90 -13.59 19.38
N VAL A 621 23.31 -13.91 18.23
CA VAL A 621 21.84 -14.03 18.12
C VAL A 621 21.37 -15.22 18.97
N PRO A 622 20.46 -15.03 19.95
CA PRO A 622 19.99 -16.13 20.78
C PRO A 622 19.23 -17.18 19.95
N LEU A 623 19.52 -18.47 20.20
CA LEU A 623 18.87 -19.57 19.49
C LEU A 623 17.34 -19.50 19.57
N GLU A 624 16.79 -19.13 20.74
CA GLU A 624 15.35 -18.97 20.96
C GLU A 624 14.69 -18.04 19.92
N VAL A 625 15.34 -16.93 19.58
CA VAL A 625 14.83 -15.97 18.59
C VAL A 625 14.74 -16.61 17.21
N LEU A 626 15.78 -17.36 16.83
CA LEU A 626 15.82 -18.07 15.56
C LEU A 626 14.76 -19.19 15.52
N VAL A 627 14.64 -19.97 16.59
CA VAL A 627 13.64 -21.04 16.68
C VAL A 627 12.22 -20.44 16.60
N LYS A 628 11.92 -19.39 17.36
CA LYS A 628 10.60 -18.73 17.32
C LYS A 628 10.27 -18.19 15.92
N LYS A 629 11.28 -17.77 15.16
CA LYS A 629 11.10 -17.22 13.81
C LYS A 629 10.89 -18.30 12.76
N PHE A 630 11.65 -19.39 12.85
CA PHE A 630 11.76 -20.38 11.77
C PHE A 630 10.95 -21.65 12.03
N ALA A 631 10.63 -21.97 13.28
CA ALA A 631 9.68 -23.02 13.60
C ALA A 631 8.30 -22.69 12.97
N HIS A 632 7.66 -23.72 12.45
CA HIS A 632 6.37 -23.71 11.77
C HIS A 632 6.28 -22.98 10.43
N THR A 633 7.41 -22.58 9.87
CA THR A 633 7.49 -22.11 8.48
C THR A 633 7.02 -23.22 7.52
N ARG A 634 6.19 -22.88 6.52
CA ARG A 634 5.55 -23.85 5.61
C ARG A 634 6.08 -23.74 4.19
N PHE A 635 6.69 -24.81 3.69
CA PHE A 635 7.07 -24.99 2.28
C PHE A 635 7.60 -26.43 2.06
N GLU A 636 7.64 -26.88 0.82
CA GLU A 636 8.13 -28.23 0.47
C GLU A 636 9.67 -28.31 0.48
N PRO A 637 10.28 -29.41 0.95
CA PRO A 637 9.64 -30.66 1.42
C PRO A 637 8.98 -30.56 2.80
N SER A 638 7.73 -31.04 2.90
CA SER A 638 6.95 -31.11 4.15
C SER A 638 6.29 -32.49 4.32
N GLY A 639 6.05 -32.92 5.56
CA GLY A 639 5.29 -34.14 5.85
C GLY A 639 5.86 -34.97 7.00
N PHE A 640 5.59 -36.28 6.98
CA PHE A 640 5.94 -37.19 8.07
C PHE A 640 7.45 -37.37 8.19
N THR A 641 7.92 -37.47 9.43
CA THR A 641 9.32 -37.72 9.75
C THR A 641 9.46 -38.97 10.60
N LYS A 642 10.69 -39.50 10.65
CA LYS A 642 11.05 -40.64 11.51
C LYS A 642 11.35 -40.23 12.96
N ASN A 643 11.29 -38.93 13.29
CA ASN A 643 11.60 -38.43 14.61
C ASN A 643 10.36 -38.47 15.54
N PRO A 644 10.40 -39.22 16.65
CA PRO A 644 9.26 -39.34 17.57
C PRO A 644 8.90 -38.02 18.29
N GLU A 645 9.85 -37.09 18.43
CA GLU A 645 9.63 -35.76 19.02
C GLU A 645 8.99 -34.78 18.02
N ILE A 646 9.16 -35.02 16.71
CA ILE A 646 8.71 -34.18 15.60
C ILE A 646 8.04 -35.07 14.52
N PRO A 647 6.84 -35.63 14.77
CA PRO A 647 6.25 -36.62 13.87
C PRO A 647 5.89 -36.06 12.49
N ILE A 648 5.60 -34.75 12.42
CA ILE A 648 5.25 -34.03 11.20
C ILE A 648 6.05 -32.73 11.16
N ALA A 649 6.76 -32.53 10.05
CA ALA A 649 7.46 -31.30 9.71
C ALA A 649 6.66 -30.50 8.66
N LYS A 650 6.54 -29.19 8.87
CA LYS A 650 5.87 -28.26 7.94
C LYS A 650 6.79 -27.74 6.83
N SER A 651 8.10 -27.94 7.00
CA SER A 651 9.17 -27.71 6.04
C SER A 651 10.48 -28.31 6.60
N ILE A 652 11.53 -28.38 5.78
CA ILE A 652 12.89 -28.70 6.24
C ILE A 652 13.33 -27.71 7.34
N THR A 653 13.06 -26.41 7.17
CA THR A 653 13.42 -25.37 8.15
C THR A 653 12.64 -25.53 9.47
N ASP A 654 11.33 -25.82 9.42
CA ASP A 654 10.55 -26.13 10.62
C ASP A 654 11.16 -27.30 11.40
N TYR A 655 11.53 -28.37 10.70
CA TYR A 655 12.16 -29.54 11.32
C TYR A 655 13.49 -29.21 12.00
N ILE A 656 14.38 -28.49 11.29
CA ILE A 656 15.71 -28.12 11.80
C ILE A 656 15.59 -27.34 13.10
N PHE A 657 14.75 -26.29 13.13
CA PHE A 657 14.66 -25.43 14.30
C PHE A 657 13.91 -26.08 15.46
N ARG A 658 12.92 -26.94 15.20
CA ARG A 658 12.28 -27.74 16.25
C ARG A 658 13.24 -28.80 16.81
N TRP A 659 14.12 -29.36 15.99
CA TRP A 659 15.15 -30.29 16.47
C TRP A 659 16.24 -29.58 17.28
N LEU A 660 16.71 -28.40 16.82
CA LEU A 660 17.63 -27.57 17.60
C LEU A 660 17.01 -27.17 18.96
N ALA A 661 15.72 -26.84 18.98
CA ALA A 661 15.00 -26.56 20.21
C ALA A 661 14.95 -27.77 21.15
N SER A 662 14.76 -29.00 20.63
CA SER A 662 14.73 -30.21 21.46
C SER A 662 16.09 -30.53 22.11
N LYS A 663 17.18 -30.03 21.53
CA LYS A 663 18.55 -30.25 22.03
C LYS A 663 19.10 -29.13 22.92
N PHE A 664 18.74 -27.88 22.64
CA PHE A 664 19.44 -26.72 23.22
C PHE A 664 18.54 -25.75 24.00
N LEU A 665 17.21 -25.90 23.98
CA LEU A 665 16.28 -25.06 24.75
C LEU A 665 15.70 -25.78 25.96
N ASP A 666 15.18 -25.03 26.93
CA ASP A 666 14.59 -25.57 28.15
C ASP A 666 13.19 -26.15 27.96
N GLY A 667 12.68 -26.89 28.96
CA GLY A 667 11.40 -27.60 28.83
C GLY A 667 10.18 -26.72 28.58
N SER A 668 10.17 -25.50 29.12
CA SER A 668 9.06 -24.57 28.91
C SER A 668 9.04 -24.01 27.49
N GLN A 669 10.23 -23.76 26.92
CA GLN A 669 10.42 -23.30 25.55
C GLN A 669 10.16 -24.42 24.53
N GLN A 670 10.51 -25.67 24.88
CA GLN A 670 10.23 -26.84 24.04
C GLN A 670 8.71 -27.10 23.90
N GLU A 671 7.94 -26.94 24.98
CA GLU A 671 6.48 -27.12 24.97
C GLU A 671 5.77 -26.05 24.13
N ALA A 672 6.21 -24.80 24.23
CA ALA A 672 5.66 -23.67 23.47
C ALA A 672 5.77 -23.86 21.93
N ILE A 673 6.68 -24.73 21.47
CA ILE A 673 6.97 -24.98 20.05
C ILE A 673 6.53 -26.40 19.62
N GLY A 674 5.82 -27.11 20.51
CA GLY A 674 5.14 -28.37 20.20
C GLY A 674 6.09 -29.57 20.05
N ILE A 675 7.10 -29.69 20.92
CA ILE A 675 7.98 -30.87 21.00
C ILE A 675 7.31 -31.93 21.89
N VAL A 676 7.20 -33.17 21.40
CA VAL A 676 6.54 -34.27 22.13
C VAL A 676 7.51 -34.89 23.13
N ARG A 677 7.26 -34.76 24.44
CA ARG A 677 7.97 -35.52 25.48
C ARG A 677 7.28 -36.85 25.74
N ARG A 678 8.03 -37.95 25.72
CA ARG A 678 7.62 -39.22 26.31
C ARG A 678 8.48 -39.44 27.55
N GLU A 679 7.90 -39.39 28.74
CA GLU A 679 8.59 -39.86 29.95
C GLU A 679 8.90 -41.36 29.80
N PRO A 680 10.06 -41.84 30.28
CA PRO A 680 10.38 -43.26 30.24
C PRO A 680 9.40 -44.04 31.13
N VAL A 681 8.82 -45.09 30.57
CA VAL A 681 7.97 -46.05 31.30
C VAL A 681 8.84 -46.72 32.36
N VAL A 682 8.54 -46.47 33.63
CA VAL A 682 9.08 -47.25 34.75
C VAL A 682 8.45 -48.63 34.66
N GLU A 683 9.26 -49.66 34.41
CA GLU A 683 8.85 -51.06 34.50
C GLU A 683 8.41 -51.36 35.94
N ILE A 684 7.12 -51.63 36.14
CA ILE A 684 6.59 -52.19 37.38
C ILE A 684 6.60 -53.71 37.21
N GLU A 685 7.46 -54.37 37.98
CA GLU A 685 7.54 -55.83 38.08
C GLU A 685 6.18 -56.45 38.43
N ALA A 686 5.83 -57.50 37.69
CA ALA A 686 4.59 -58.24 37.87
C ALA A 686 4.60 -59.07 39.16
N SER A 687 3.55 -58.94 39.97
CA SER A 687 3.13 -59.96 40.96
C SER A 687 1.75 -60.51 40.57
N PRO A 688 1.49 -61.82 40.70
CA PRO A 688 0.49 -62.49 39.89
C PRO A 688 -0.90 -62.59 40.54
N THR A 689 -1.92 -62.58 39.67
CA THR A 689 -3.24 -63.23 39.77
C THR A 689 -4.25 -62.79 40.84
N SER A 690 -5.37 -62.23 40.38
CA SER A 690 -6.67 -62.93 40.39
C SER A 690 -7.68 -62.22 39.48
N ALA A 691 -8.46 -63.01 38.73
CA ALA A 691 -9.62 -62.60 37.96
C ALA A 691 -10.90 -63.04 38.72
N PRO A 692 -12.12 -62.82 38.21
CA PRO A 692 -12.79 -61.56 37.81
C PRO A 692 -14.20 -61.47 38.45
N THR A 693 -14.88 -60.32 38.48
CA THR A 693 -16.35 -60.24 38.25
C THR A 693 -16.90 -58.79 38.16
N PRO A 694 -18.03 -58.56 37.46
CA PRO A 694 -18.47 -57.24 36.99
C PRO A 694 -19.64 -56.65 37.79
N VAL A 695 -19.69 -55.33 37.98
CA VAL A 695 -20.93 -54.62 38.39
C VAL A 695 -21.04 -53.24 37.72
N LYS A 696 -22.29 -52.92 37.37
CA LYS A 696 -22.91 -51.80 36.64
C LYS A 696 -22.85 -50.41 37.34
N PRO A 697 -23.32 -49.32 36.69
CA PRO A 697 -22.75 -47.97 36.80
C PRO A 697 -23.40 -47.11 37.90
N SER A 698 -22.68 -46.07 38.33
CA SER A 698 -23.23 -45.03 39.23
C SER A 698 -22.88 -43.60 38.77
N SER A 699 -23.98 -42.91 38.41
CA SER A 699 -24.31 -41.48 38.51
C SER A 699 -23.24 -40.39 38.32
N VAL A 700 -23.43 -39.66 37.23
CA VAL A 700 -22.90 -38.33 36.94
C VAL A 700 -23.34 -37.31 38.00
N SER A 701 -22.37 -36.59 38.57
CA SER A 701 -22.57 -35.31 39.26
C SER A 701 -22.27 -34.18 38.30
N THR A 702 -23.32 -33.44 37.94
CA THR A 702 -23.28 -32.25 37.06
C THR A 702 -22.88 -31.01 37.85
N SER A 703 -21.74 -30.43 37.51
CA SER A 703 -21.46 -29.01 37.70
C SER A 703 -21.06 -28.41 36.35
N PRO A 704 -21.73 -27.36 35.84
CA PRO A 704 -21.42 -26.78 34.54
C PRO A 704 -20.11 -26.00 34.62
N ILE A 705 -19.06 -26.54 34.00
CA ILE A 705 -17.85 -25.78 33.70
C ILE A 705 -18.23 -24.74 32.65
N LYS A 706 -18.16 -23.46 33.04
CA LYS A 706 -18.17 -22.32 32.11
C LYS A 706 -16.94 -22.43 31.20
N ILE A 707 -17.13 -22.90 29.98
CA ILE A 707 -16.11 -22.82 28.93
C ILE A 707 -16.20 -21.44 28.29
N SER A 708 -15.16 -20.64 28.50
CA SER A 708 -14.90 -19.42 27.76
C SER A 708 -14.55 -19.77 26.31
N PHE A 709 -15.25 -19.16 25.34
CA PHE A 709 -14.93 -19.30 23.93
C PHE A 709 -13.65 -18.49 23.62
N GLN A 710 -12.50 -19.15 23.66
CA GLN A 710 -11.31 -18.69 22.95
C GLN A 710 -11.31 -19.35 21.56
N GLY A 711 -11.59 -18.57 20.52
CA GLY A 711 -11.39 -19.02 19.15
C GLY A 711 -9.89 -19.23 18.89
N GLN A 712 -9.50 -20.45 18.51
CA GLN A 712 -8.12 -20.80 18.20
C GLN A 712 -7.93 -20.82 16.67
N GLU A 713 -7.03 -19.97 16.16
CA GLU A 713 -6.79 -19.73 14.72
C GLU A 713 -6.09 -20.90 13.99
N ASP A 714 -5.70 -21.96 14.69
CA ASP A 714 -4.82 -23.04 14.23
C ASP A 714 -5.50 -24.41 14.06
N ALA A 715 -6.81 -24.49 14.26
CA ALA A 715 -7.56 -25.73 14.13
C ALA A 715 -7.74 -26.19 12.66
N PRO A 716 -7.39 -27.46 12.33
CA PRO A 716 -7.57 -27.98 10.98
C PRO A 716 -9.06 -28.14 10.62
N ALA A 717 -9.36 -28.01 9.33
CA ALA A 717 -10.67 -28.40 8.81
C ALA A 717 -10.78 -29.93 8.82
N CYS A 718 -11.95 -30.44 9.22
CA CYS A 718 -12.24 -31.87 9.22
C CYS A 718 -12.11 -32.42 7.79
N SER A 719 -11.35 -33.51 7.63
CA SER A 719 -11.19 -34.21 6.34
C SER A 719 -12.51 -34.66 5.75
N ASP A 720 -13.50 -34.93 6.60
CA ASP A 720 -14.75 -35.58 6.17
C ASP A 720 -15.85 -34.56 5.85
N CYS A 721 -15.90 -33.43 6.56
CA CYS A 721 -17.00 -32.46 6.41
C CYS A 721 -16.55 -30.99 6.31
N GLY A 722 -15.24 -30.71 6.33
CA GLY A 722 -14.69 -29.36 6.19
C GLY A 722 -14.96 -28.41 7.36
N SER A 723 -15.69 -28.84 8.39
CA SER A 723 -15.93 -28.04 9.59
C SER A 723 -14.65 -27.91 10.41
N ILE A 724 -14.39 -26.72 10.98
CA ILE A 724 -13.20 -26.51 11.81
C ILE A 724 -13.29 -27.42 13.05
N MET A 725 -12.27 -28.26 13.23
CA MET A 725 -12.20 -29.21 14.33
C MET A 725 -11.82 -28.50 15.63
N ILE A 726 -12.13 -29.09 16.78
CA ILE A 726 -11.80 -28.52 18.08
C ILE A 726 -10.86 -29.47 18.82
N ARG A 727 -9.84 -28.92 19.46
CA ARG A 727 -8.82 -29.71 20.17
C ARG A 727 -9.47 -30.52 21.30
N ASN A 728 -9.21 -31.82 21.31
CA ASN A 728 -9.69 -32.75 22.33
C ASN A 728 -8.50 -33.59 22.80
N GLY A 729 -7.78 -33.09 23.81
CA GLY A 729 -6.50 -33.67 24.23
C GLY A 729 -5.40 -33.48 23.18
N THR A 730 -4.77 -34.57 22.76
CA THR A 730 -3.68 -34.59 21.76
C THR A 730 -4.18 -34.66 20.31
N CYS A 731 -5.47 -34.89 20.08
CA CYS A 731 -6.10 -34.90 18.76
C CYS A 731 -7.10 -33.75 18.60
N TYR A 732 -7.65 -33.60 17.40
CA TYR A 732 -8.77 -32.73 17.11
C TYR A 732 -10.03 -33.57 16.92
N LYS A 733 -11.17 -33.08 17.38
CA LYS A 733 -12.49 -33.68 17.21
C LYS A 733 -13.37 -32.71 16.44
N CYS A 734 -14.00 -33.19 15.38
CA CYS A 734 -15.05 -32.46 14.70
C CYS A 734 -16.34 -32.55 15.52
N LEU A 735 -16.85 -31.42 15.99
CA LEU A 735 -18.14 -31.39 16.70
C LEU A 735 -19.34 -31.60 15.76
N ASN A 736 -19.14 -31.43 14.46
CA ASN A 736 -20.22 -31.54 13.47
C ASN A 736 -20.45 -32.99 13.02
N CYS A 737 -19.40 -33.75 12.71
CA CYS A 737 -19.53 -35.15 12.26
C CYS A 737 -18.92 -36.18 13.22
N GLY A 738 -18.31 -35.76 14.32
CA GLY A 738 -17.72 -36.65 15.33
C GLY A 738 -16.34 -37.23 14.98
N SER A 739 -15.84 -37.01 13.76
CA SER A 739 -14.53 -37.49 13.29
C SER A 739 -13.38 -36.95 14.12
N THR A 740 -12.37 -37.79 14.41
CA THR A 740 -11.19 -37.44 15.22
C THR A 740 -9.90 -37.56 14.41
N SER A 741 -9.00 -36.60 14.56
CA SER A 741 -7.68 -36.63 13.92
C SER A 741 -6.71 -37.45 14.78
N GLY A 742 -6.84 -38.78 14.75
CA GLY A 742 -5.83 -39.69 15.30
C GLY A 742 -5.87 -39.93 16.81
N CYS A 743 -7.06 -39.92 17.44
CA CYS A 743 -7.24 -40.58 18.74
C CYS A 743 -7.80 -41.99 18.53
N SER A 744 -7.09 -43.01 19.00
CA SER A 744 -7.62 -44.36 19.25
C SER A 744 -8.34 -44.42 20.59
#